data_AF-A0A1Q5THW0-F1
#
_entry.id   AF-A0A1Q5THW0-F1
#
_cell.length_a   1.000
_cell.length_b   1.000
_cell.length_c   1.000
_cell.angle_alpha   90.00
_cell.angle_beta   90.00
_cell.angle_gamma   90.00
#
_symmetry.space_group_name_H-M   'P 1'
#
loop_
_entity.id
_entity.type
_entity.pdbx_description
1 polymer ?
#
loop_
_entity_poly.entity_id
_entity_poly.type
_entity_poly.pdbx_seq_one_letter_code
_entity_poly.pdbx_strand_id
1 'polypeptide(L)'
;MARNRPLPLSEEWEDPDTYIKELLNFATTNVLFMNLCGGVHILDFLTREPALYTTLLPEDWRAFFEHHDIHDILQLLLREDIEPLCVEATNGDTSAGARTWKDGAFPPQSLLEYIRQVRQLSLRREFDTSTQKKAKLPRHVAVGMKTKKEHEVEYFSQFVASLSDTVGERRGEPVSHIVDFGSGQNYLGRTLASSPFHKHIIAIERKHQYIAGAMGMDVSAKLREKEKSKTVYVHSRKKSCSGCNGTPEVAASDNAEAQSKTEQHEAPEDVPAQGETADHQEDVTMFKMLGEITLEPHELLGSITKGGQKQKPDHEIDTRGTISYIEHNIQDGYLEPIIDHVVNPSAPTTPSETVTDESTSITIQPEEQQQSNARVMVVSLHSCGNLVHHGVRSLILNPSVVAVAMIGCCYNLMTERLGPATYKLPVLRSLHPRLQATGNSYDPHGFPMSKYFENYESPGAIGMKFNITARMMAVQAPYNWGHDDSERFFARHHFRALLQRIFVDRGVAAKPGIPDDLYAEDEGGESTAAVIIGSLPKRAFESFTAYVRAATTRLLRDPKHASKIQEQIATMTDEEIQRYEMEYLPTKKHLSVVWSLMAFSAQVVEAVIVVDRWQFLREHDSVKECWVEPVFEYSESPRNLVVIGIKK
;
A
#
# COMPACT_ATOMS: atom_id res chain seq x y z
N MET A 1 -9.35 -16.27 -27.90
CA MET A 1 -8.58 -17.45 -27.48
C MET A 1 -8.31 -17.28 -25.99
N ALA A 2 -8.65 -18.27 -25.17
CA ALA A 2 -8.23 -18.29 -23.78
C ALA A 2 -6.70 -18.13 -23.75
N ARG A 3 -6.17 -17.28 -22.88
CA ARG A 3 -4.71 -17.21 -22.70
C ARG A 3 -4.23 -18.58 -22.24
N ASN A 4 -3.21 -19.12 -22.91
CA ASN A 4 -2.63 -20.43 -22.57
C ASN A 4 -2.11 -20.47 -21.11
N ARG A 5 -1.81 -19.31 -20.50
CA ARG A 5 -1.37 -19.20 -19.10
C ARG A 5 -2.15 -18.08 -18.40
N PRO A 6 -3.10 -18.40 -17.50
CA PRO A 6 -3.92 -17.39 -16.81
C PRO A 6 -3.20 -16.74 -15.62
N LEU A 7 -2.06 -17.27 -15.21
CA LEU A 7 -1.23 -16.73 -14.13
C LEU A 7 0.22 -16.61 -14.65
N PRO A 8 1.00 -15.62 -14.18
CA PRO A 8 2.40 -15.45 -14.57
C PRO A 8 3.27 -16.43 -13.78
N LEU A 9 3.18 -17.73 -14.09
CA LEU A 9 3.88 -18.80 -13.38
C LEU A 9 5.22 -19.16 -14.05
N SER A 10 6.11 -19.80 -13.29
CA SER A 10 7.29 -20.49 -13.84
C SER A 10 6.88 -21.48 -14.94
N GLU A 11 7.77 -21.74 -15.90
CA GLU A 11 7.54 -22.69 -17.00
C GLU A 11 7.23 -24.11 -16.53
N GLU A 12 7.67 -24.47 -15.33
CA GLU A 12 7.41 -25.75 -14.68
C GLU A 12 5.94 -25.98 -14.32
N TRP A 13 5.16 -24.90 -14.16
CA TRP A 13 3.72 -25.00 -13.86
C TRP A 13 2.91 -24.98 -15.16
N GLU A 14 2.47 -26.15 -15.59
CA GLU A 14 1.55 -26.30 -16.71
C GLU A 14 0.08 -26.07 -16.29
N ASP A 15 -0.27 -26.49 -15.08
CA ASP A 15 -1.63 -26.47 -14.55
C ASP A 15 -1.76 -25.52 -13.33
N PRO A 16 -2.61 -24.47 -13.41
CA PRO A 16 -2.89 -23.58 -12.28
C PRO A 16 -3.44 -24.29 -11.04
N ASP A 17 -4.21 -25.38 -11.17
CA ASP A 17 -4.80 -26.05 -10.01
C ASP A 17 -3.76 -26.79 -9.19
N THR A 18 -2.82 -27.45 -9.86
CA THR A 18 -1.66 -28.08 -9.23
C THR A 18 -0.79 -27.03 -8.54
N TYR A 19 -0.53 -25.89 -9.19
CA TYR A 19 0.18 -24.78 -8.57
C TYR A 19 -0.50 -24.26 -7.30
N ILE A 20 -1.82 -24.04 -7.31
CA ILE A 20 -2.56 -23.56 -6.13
C ILE A 20 -2.43 -24.55 -4.97
N LYS A 21 -2.54 -25.85 -5.23
CA LYS A 21 -2.41 -26.89 -4.19
C LYS A 21 -1.04 -26.83 -3.53
N GLU A 22 0.03 -26.77 -4.33
CA GLU A 22 1.39 -26.69 -3.80
C GLU A 22 1.67 -25.37 -3.09
N LEU A 23 1.13 -24.26 -3.61
CA LEU A 23 1.23 -22.94 -2.98
C LEU A 23 0.60 -22.93 -1.58
N LEU A 24 -0.63 -23.44 -1.44
CA LEU A 24 -1.32 -23.51 -0.15
C LEU A 24 -0.69 -24.54 0.77
N ASN A 25 -0.26 -25.69 0.26
CA ASN A 25 0.45 -26.70 1.03
C ASN A 25 1.74 -26.13 1.62
N PHE A 26 2.59 -25.50 0.81
CA PHE A 26 3.80 -24.84 1.29
C PHE A 26 3.50 -23.74 2.32
N ALA A 27 2.53 -22.87 2.02
CA ALA A 27 2.21 -21.74 2.88
C ALA A 27 1.64 -22.13 4.25
N THR A 28 1.09 -23.35 4.38
CA THR A 28 0.45 -23.85 5.62
C THR A 28 1.24 -24.94 6.33
N THR A 29 2.22 -25.58 5.69
CA THR A 29 2.99 -26.69 6.29
C THR A 29 4.47 -26.35 6.49
N ASN A 30 5.04 -25.41 5.74
CA ASN A 30 6.46 -25.05 5.88
C ASN A 30 6.67 -24.14 7.11
N VAL A 31 7.20 -24.71 8.19
CA VAL A 31 7.42 -24.02 9.48
C VAL A 31 8.37 -22.84 9.34
N LEU A 32 9.44 -22.96 8.56
CA LEU A 32 10.40 -21.88 8.35
C LEU A 32 9.75 -20.69 7.64
N PHE A 33 8.97 -20.94 6.59
CA PHE A 33 8.19 -19.91 5.91
C PHE A 33 7.19 -19.24 6.86
N MET A 34 6.41 -20.01 7.63
CA MET A 34 5.44 -19.45 8.59
C MET A 34 6.11 -18.57 9.65
N ASN A 35 7.31 -18.95 10.10
CA ASN A 35 8.09 -18.16 11.04
C ASN A 35 8.66 -16.88 10.40
N LEU A 36 9.29 -16.98 9.23
CA LEU A 36 9.83 -15.83 8.49
C LEU A 36 8.73 -14.83 8.13
N CYS A 37 7.60 -15.31 7.62
CA CYS A 37 6.50 -14.47 7.16
C CYS A 37 5.43 -14.22 8.22
N GLY A 38 5.70 -14.39 9.51
CA GLY A 38 4.67 -14.10 10.53
C GLY A 38 5.16 -14.11 11.97
N GLY A 39 6.13 -14.97 12.28
CA GLY A 39 6.68 -15.19 13.62
C GLY A 39 7.77 -14.21 14.04
N VAL A 40 8.39 -13.49 13.10
CA VAL A 40 9.48 -12.55 13.41
C VAL A 40 8.97 -11.13 13.64
N HIS A 41 9.42 -10.51 14.73
CA HIS A 41 9.26 -9.08 14.99
C HIS A 41 10.62 -8.42 15.25
N ILE A 42 10.90 -7.28 14.62
CA ILE A 42 12.23 -6.66 14.65
C ILE A 42 12.68 -6.27 16.06
N LEU A 43 11.74 -5.86 16.91
CA LEU A 43 12.02 -5.44 18.28
C LEU A 43 12.35 -6.61 19.20
N ASP A 44 12.04 -7.83 18.77
CA ASP A 44 12.29 -9.07 19.52
C ASP A 44 13.69 -9.64 19.19
N PHE A 45 14.39 -9.07 18.19
CA PHE A 45 15.62 -9.63 17.64
C PHE A 45 16.77 -9.72 18.65
N LEU A 46 16.94 -8.67 19.48
CA LEU A 46 18.03 -8.56 20.46
C LEU A 46 17.58 -8.75 21.91
N THR A 47 16.28 -8.97 22.13
CA THR A 47 15.66 -8.99 23.47
C THR A 47 15.18 -10.38 23.89
N ARG A 48 15.11 -11.33 22.94
CA ARG A 48 14.71 -12.72 23.20
C ARG A 48 15.89 -13.60 23.61
N GLU A 49 15.60 -14.53 24.51
CA GLU A 49 16.47 -15.65 24.89
C GLU A 49 15.70 -16.96 24.77
N PRO A 50 16.22 -17.97 24.04
CA PRO A 50 17.41 -17.91 23.18
C PRO A 50 17.26 -16.94 22.00
N ALA A 51 18.39 -16.51 21.43
CA ALA A 51 18.42 -15.51 20.36
C ALA A 51 17.55 -15.93 19.16
N LEU A 52 16.84 -14.96 18.57
CA LEU A 52 15.92 -15.22 17.46
C LEU A 52 16.64 -15.85 16.27
N TYR A 53 17.82 -15.35 15.91
CA TYR A 53 18.64 -15.88 14.81
C TYR A 53 18.94 -17.38 14.95
N THR A 54 19.36 -17.79 16.15
CA THR A 54 19.71 -19.19 16.46
C THR A 54 18.48 -20.10 16.51
N THR A 55 17.35 -19.57 16.98
CA THR A 55 16.10 -20.35 17.11
C THR A 55 15.37 -20.48 15.78
N LEU A 56 15.49 -19.48 14.92
CA LEU A 56 14.79 -19.41 13.63
C LEU A 56 15.50 -20.21 12.53
N LEU A 57 16.83 -20.11 12.45
CA LEU A 57 17.59 -20.63 11.30
C LEU A 57 18.34 -21.93 11.65
N PRO A 58 18.30 -22.94 10.76
CA PRO A 58 19.11 -24.15 10.87
C PRO A 58 20.61 -23.86 11.08
N GLU A 59 21.30 -24.75 11.80
CA GLU A 59 22.72 -24.57 12.12
C GLU A 59 23.63 -24.55 10.89
N ASP A 60 23.37 -25.42 9.92
CA ASP A 60 24.08 -25.49 8.64
C ASP A 60 23.94 -24.18 7.83
N TRP A 61 22.76 -23.55 7.86
CA TRP A 61 22.54 -22.25 7.24
C TRP A 61 23.34 -21.16 7.94
N ARG A 62 23.31 -21.12 9.28
CA ARG A 62 24.07 -20.13 10.06
C ARG A 62 25.57 -20.27 9.82
N ALA A 63 26.09 -21.50 9.79
CA ALA A 63 27.49 -21.78 9.47
C ALA A 63 27.87 -21.28 8.07
N PHE A 64 27.00 -21.48 7.08
CA PHE A 64 27.20 -20.92 5.74
C PHE A 64 27.18 -19.38 5.74
N PHE A 65 26.18 -18.75 6.36
CA PHE A 65 26.06 -17.29 6.37
C PHE A 65 27.21 -16.59 7.10
N GLU A 66 27.84 -17.23 8.08
CA GLU A 66 29.00 -16.67 8.78
C GLU A 66 30.16 -16.37 7.81
N HIS A 67 30.36 -17.21 6.80
CA HIS A 67 31.47 -17.11 5.85
C HIS A 67 31.24 -16.12 4.69
N HIS A 68 30.03 -15.60 4.50
CA HIS A 68 29.67 -14.79 3.33
C HIS A 68 29.15 -13.42 3.70
N ASP A 69 29.43 -12.41 2.87
CA ASP A 69 28.85 -11.08 3.02
C ASP A 69 27.34 -11.10 2.76
N ILE A 70 26.62 -10.13 3.32
CA ILE A 70 25.17 -9.99 3.12
C ILE A 70 24.81 -9.80 1.63
N HIS A 71 25.64 -9.12 0.85
CA HIS A 71 25.39 -8.91 -0.57
C HIS A 71 25.54 -10.20 -1.37
N ASP A 72 26.51 -11.05 -1.01
CA ASP A 72 26.62 -12.38 -1.61
C ASP A 72 25.39 -13.21 -1.31
N ILE A 73 24.92 -13.19 -0.06
CA ILE A 73 23.68 -13.87 0.35
C ILE A 73 22.48 -13.35 -0.45
N LEU A 74 22.35 -12.03 -0.61
CA LEU A 74 21.29 -11.43 -1.44
C LEU A 74 21.39 -11.85 -2.91
N GLN A 75 22.61 -11.96 -3.47
CA GLN A 75 22.80 -12.45 -4.83
C GLN A 75 22.34 -13.91 -4.97
N LEU A 76 22.72 -14.78 -4.04
CA LEU A 76 22.29 -16.18 -4.02
C LEU A 76 20.76 -16.30 -3.91
N LEU A 77 20.13 -15.54 -3.01
CA LEU A 77 18.69 -15.59 -2.80
C LEU A 77 17.92 -15.10 -4.03
N LEU A 78 18.36 -13.99 -4.64
CA LEU A 78 17.52 -13.24 -5.59
C LEU A 78 17.92 -13.38 -7.06
N ARG A 79 19.20 -13.54 -7.39
CA ARG A 79 19.67 -13.30 -8.78
C ARG A 79 20.48 -14.42 -9.40
N GLU A 80 21.23 -15.15 -8.59
CA GLU A 80 22.07 -16.25 -9.07
C GLU A 80 21.23 -17.42 -9.58
N ASP A 81 21.64 -18.02 -10.69
CA ASP A 81 21.08 -19.30 -11.15
C ASP A 81 21.58 -20.41 -10.22
N ILE A 82 20.65 -21.00 -9.45
CA ILE A 82 20.97 -21.98 -8.43
C ILE A 82 20.92 -23.42 -8.96
N GLU A 83 20.45 -23.65 -10.19
CA GLU A 83 20.30 -25.01 -10.72
C GLU A 83 21.64 -25.77 -10.78
N PRO A 84 22.76 -25.16 -11.23
CA PRO A 84 24.07 -25.80 -11.16
C PRO A 84 24.48 -26.16 -9.72
N LEU A 85 24.15 -25.28 -8.75
CA LEU A 85 24.46 -25.50 -7.33
C LEU A 85 23.61 -26.64 -6.75
N CYS A 86 22.35 -26.77 -7.15
CA CYS A 86 21.46 -27.87 -6.77
C CYS A 86 21.98 -29.22 -7.30
N VAL A 87 22.41 -29.25 -8.56
CA VAL A 87 22.99 -30.44 -9.20
C VAL A 87 24.31 -30.84 -8.52
N GLU A 88 25.17 -29.86 -8.22
CA GLU A 88 26.42 -30.11 -7.49
C GLU A 88 26.17 -30.57 -6.04
N ALA A 89 25.15 -30.02 -5.37
CA ALA A 89 24.74 -30.44 -4.03
C ALA A 89 24.33 -31.91 -4.00
N THR A 90 23.56 -32.36 -4.99
CA THR A 90 22.98 -33.72 -5.10
C THR A 90 23.96 -34.78 -5.61
N ASN A 91 24.86 -34.44 -6.54
CA ASN A 91 25.81 -35.37 -7.16
C ASN A 91 27.12 -35.57 -6.37
N GLY A 92 27.33 -34.83 -5.29
CA GLY A 92 28.60 -34.81 -4.57
C GLY A 92 28.93 -36.11 -3.84
N ASP A 93 29.78 -36.92 -4.49
CA ASP A 93 30.49 -38.04 -3.88
C ASP A 93 31.27 -37.56 -2.64
N THR A 94 31.31 -38.37 -1.58
CA THR A 94 31.84 -37.99 -0.25
C THR A 94 33.37 -37.92 -0.20
N SER A 95 34.04 -37.86 -1.35
CA SER A 95 35.50 -37.91 -1.45
C SER A 95 36.06 -36.87 -2.42
N ALA A 96 37.01 -36.08 -1.91
CA ALA A 96 37.92 -35.16 -2.60
C ALA A 96 37.44 -33.70 -2.86
N GLY A 97 37.65 -32.83 -1.86
CA GLY A 97 37.64 -31.38 -1.99
C GLY A 97 36.51 -30.71 -1.20
N ALA A 98 36.83 -29.78 -0.30
CA ALA A 98 35.82 -28.93 0.30
C ALA A 98 35.21 -28.09 -0.84
N ARG A 99 33.96 -28.38 -1.21
CA ARG A 99 33.20 -27.55 -2.15
C ARG A 99 33.20 -26.12 -1.62
N THR A 100 33.48 -25.16 -2.49
CA THR A 100 33.50 -23.74 -2.13
C THR A 100 32.54 -22.97 -3.03
N TRP A 101 31.96 -21.92 -2.47
CA TRP A 101 31.18 -20.93 -3.22
C TRP A 101 31.73 -19.56 -2.88
N LYS A 102 32.16 -18.79 -3.89
CA LYS A 102 32.83 -17.48 -3.74
C LYS A 102 33.94 -17.46 -2.67
N ASP A 103 34.86 -18.42 -2.75
CA ASP A 103 35.99 -18.60 -1.82
C ASP A 103 35.60 -18.89 -0.35
N GLY A 104 34.32 -19.18 -0.09
CA GLY A 104 33.79 -19.54 1.22
C GLY A 104 33.10 -20.92 1.23
N ALA A 105 32.31 -21.16 2.28
CA ALA A 105 31.57 -22.40 2.47
C ALA A 105 30.53 -22.63 1.35
N PHE A 106 30.35 -23.86 0.88
CA PHE A 106 29.30 -24.17 -0.10
C PHE A 106 27.89 -24.05 0.52
N PRO A 107 26.87 -23.53 -0.21
CA PRO A 107 25.51 -23.43 0.30
C PRO A 107 24.91 -24.79 0.64
N PRO A 108 24.27 -24.95 1.83
CA PRO A 108 23.63 -26.20 2.21
C PRO A 108 22.51 -26.61 1.25
N GLN A 109 22.34 -27.92 1.01
CA GLN A 109 21.27 -28.44 0.14
C GLN A 109 19.87 -27.99 0.59
N SER A 110 19.64 -27.97 1.91
CA SER A 110 18.38 -27.51 2.52
C SER A 110 18.08 -26.04 2.20
N LEU A 111 19.12 -25.19 2.11
CA LEU A 111 19.00 -23.79 1.72
C LEU A 111 18.67 -23.64 0.24
N LEU A 112 19.40 -24.34 -0.63
CA LEU A 112 19.16 -24.32 -2.07
C LEU A 112 17.74 -24.79 -2.40
N GLU A 113 17.29 -25.85 -1.75
CA GLU A 113 15.93 -26.37 -1.88
C GLU A 113 14.87 -25.36 -1.44
N TYR A 114 15.10 -24.66 -0.33
CA TYR A 114 14.19 -23.59 0.11
C TYR A 114 14.14 -22.42 -0.88
N ILE A 115 15.29 -21.99 -1.41
CA ILE A 115 15.36 -20.92 -2.42
C ILE A 115 14.60 -21.35 -3.68
N ARG A 116 14.82 -22.58 -4.13
CA ARG A 116 14.13 -23.16 -5.29
C ARG A 116 12.61 -23.15 -5.09
N GLN A 117 12.11 -23.65 -3.97
CA GLN A 117 10.67 -23.67 -3.66
C GLN A 117 10.07 -22.26 -3.64
N VAL A 118 10.71 -21.30 -2.96
CA VAL A 118 10.21 -19.92 -2.89
C VAL A 118 10.16 -19.28 -4.28
N ARG A 119 11.20 -19.47 -5.11
CA ARG A 119 11.23 -18.94 -6.49
C ARG A 119 10.18 -19.59 -7.38
N GLN A 120 10.01 -20.90 -7.29
CA GLN A 120 8.99 -21.65 -8.05
C GLN A 120 7.56 -21.23 -7.68
N LEU A 121 7.31 -20.94 -6.41
CA LEU A 121 6.00 -20.53 -5.90
C LEU A 121 5.71 -19.03 -6.09
N SER A 122 6.73 -18.23 -6.36
CA SER A 122 6.58 -16.80 -6.61
C SER A 122 6.01 -16.53 -8.01
N LEU A 123 5.13 -15.54 -8.11
CA LEU A 123 4.62 -15.07 -9.40
C LEU A 123 5.73 -14.33 -10.16
N ARG A 124 5.88 -14.59 -11.46
CA ARG A 124 6.79 -13.88 -12.36
C ARG A 124 6.43 -12.39 -12.45
N ARG A 125 7.44 -11.55 -12.63
CA ARG A 125 7.30 -10.09 -12.64
C ARG A 125 7.76 -9.44 -13.94
N GLU A 126 8.33 -10.23 -14.87
CA GLU A 126 8.88 -9.69 -16.12
C GLU A 126 7.78 -9.08 -16.97
N PHE A 127 8.04 -7.87 -17.47
CA PHE A 127 7.13 -7.13 -18.33
C PHE A 127 7.75 -7.03 -19.73
N ASP A 128 7.05 -7.54 -20.74
CA ASP A 128 7.55 -7.50 -22.11
C ASP A 128 7.28 -6.13 -22.76
N THR A 129 8.28 -5.27 -22.69
CA THR A 129 8.26 -3.94 -23.32
C THR A 129 8.16 -3.98 -24.85
N SER A 130 8.42 -5.11 -25.51
CA SER A 130 8.32 -5.22 -26.98
C SER A 130 6.88 -5.18 -27.47
N THR A 131 5.92 -5.59 -26.63
CA THR A 131 4.50 -5.66 -26.98
C THR A 131 3.79 -4.30 -26.90
N GLN A 132 4.33 -3.33 -26.15
CA GLN A 132 3.74 -2.01 -25.97
C GLN A 132 4.65 -0.91 -26.50
N LYS A 133 4.18 -0.16 -27.51
CA LYS A 133 4.92 1.01 -28.03
C LYS A 133 4.97 2.09 -26.96
N LYS A 134 6.17 2.47 -26.52
CA LYS A 134 6.40 3.58 -25.60
C LYS A 134 5.87 4.90 -26.20
N ALA A 135 4.67 5.29 -25.80
CA ALA A 135 4.04 6.55 -26.19
C ALA A 135 4.14 7.51 -25.01
N LYS A 136 5.19 8.34 -25.01
CA LYS A 136 5.42 9.32 -23.95
C LYS A 136 4.18 10.18 -23.73
N LEU A 137 3.79 10.32 -22.47
CA LEU A 137 2.66 11.14 -22.08
C LEU A 137 2.91 12.61 -22.48
N PRO A 138 1.92 13.30 -23.06
CA PRO A 138 2.05 14.73 -23.32
C PRO A 138 2.33 15.49 -22.03
N ARG A 139 3.27 16.46 -22.07
CA ARG A 139 3.68 17.24 -20.88
C ARG A 139 2.52 17.90 -20.12
N HIS A 140 1.46 18.27 -20.84
CA HIS A 140 0.28 18.92 -20.27
C HIS A 140 -0.65 17.95 -19.53
N VAL A 141 -0.52 16.63 -19.77
CA VAL A 141 -1.23 15.56 -19.06
C VAL A 141 -0.39 15.04 -17.89
N ALA A 142 0.94 14.95 -18.06
CA ALA A 142 1.89 14.43 -17.07
C ALA A 142 2.19 15.40 -15.89
N VAL A 143 1.48 16.52 -15.79
CA VAL A 143 1.72 17.55 -14.77
C VAL A 143 1.62 16.96 -13.36
N GLY A 144 2.65 17.17 -12.54
CA GLY A 144 2.72 16.69 -11.16
C GLY A 144 3.14 15.23 -10.99
N MET A 145 3.31 14.46 -12.07
CA MET A 145 3.79 13.08 -11.99
C MET A 145 5.30 13.05 -11.74
N LYS A 146 5.73 12.20 -10.79
CA LYS A 146 7.14 11.78 -10.66
C LYS A 146 7.44 10.66 -11.65
N THR A 147 8.71 10.37 -11.93
CA THR A 147 9.16 9.33 -12.88
C THR A 147 8.42 7.99 -12.72
N LYS A 148 8.35 7.46 -11.49
CA LYS A 148 7.60 6.23 -11.19
C LYS A 148 6.12 6.33 -11.55
N LYS A 149 5.47 7.45 -11.22
CA LYS A 149 4.03 7.66 -11.48
C LYS A 149 3.76 7.82 -12.97
N GLU A 150 4.63 8.53 -13.68
CA GLU A 150 4.58 8.67 -15.13
C GLU A 150 4.69 7.30 -15.82
N HIS A 151 5.67 6.48 -15.41
CA HIS A 151 5.85 5.11 -15.91
C HIS A 151 4.62 4.23 -15.72
N GLU A 152 4.06 4.19 -14.50
CA GLU A 152 2.86 3.40 -14.22
C GLU A 152 1.66 3.84 -15.07
N VAL A 153 1.43 5.16 -15.18
CA VAL A 153 0.29 5.71 -15.90
C VAL A 153 0.45 5.55 -17.42
N GLU A 154 1.67 5.70 -17.94
CA GLU A 154 1.98 5.51 -19.36
C GLU A 154 1.60 4.11 -19.85
N TYR A 155 2.11 3.08 -19.18
CA TYR A 155 1.86 1.70 -19.58
C TYR A 155 0.44 1.23 -19.22
N PHE A 156 -0.05 1.57 -18.02
CA PHE A 156 -1.36 1.09 -17.60
C PHE A 156 -2.52 1.76 -18.36
N SER A 157 -2.39 3.02 -18.79
CA SER A 157 -3.41 3.65 -19.64
C SER A 157 -3.52 2.99 -21.02
N GLN A 158 -2.39 2.63 -21.63
CA GLN A 158 -2.36 1.86 -22.89
C GLN A 158 -3.01 0.49 -22.72
N PHE A 159 -2.64 -0.21 -21.65
CA PHE A 159 -3.23 -1.51 -21.31
C PHE A 159 -4.75 -1.42 -21.14
N VAL A 160 -5.23 -0.47 -20.33
CA VAL A 160 -6.65 -0.27 -20.06
C VAL A 160 -7.42 0.08 -21.33
N ALA A 161 -6.88 0.93 -22.20
CA ALA A 161 -7.52 1.27 -23.48
C ALA A 161 -7.64 0.02 -24.38
N SER A 162 -6.55 -0.75 -24.53
CA SER A 162 -6.54 -1.97 -25.34
C SER A 162 -7.47 -3.06 -24.79
N LEU A 163 -7.54 -3.20 -23.46
CA LEU A 163 -8.45 -4.12 -22.80
C LEU A 163 -9.92 -3.70 -23.00
N SER A 164 -10.22 -2.40 -22.89
CA SER A 164 -11.55 -1.85 -23.16
C SER A 164 -12.02 -2.18 -24.58
N ASP A 165 -11.15 -2.04 -25.58
CA ASP A 165 -11.46 -2.35 -26.97
C ASP A 165 -11.67 -3.86 -27.16
N THR A 166 -10.79 -4.69 -26.59
CA THR A 166 -10.90 -6.15 -26.61
C THR A 166 -12.20 -6.65 -25.97
N VAL A 167 -12.61 -6.07 -24.84
CA VAL A 167 -13.88 -6.38 -24.19
C VAL A 167 -15.04 -6.01 -25.11
N GLY A 168 -14.96 -4.84 -25.76
CA GLY A 168 -15.95 -4.40 -26.73
C GLY A 168 -16.12 -5.38 -27.89
N GLU A 169 -15.02 -5.77 -28.51
CA GLU A 169 -15.00 -6.74 -29.62
C GLU A 169 -15.55 -8.11 -29.23
N ARG A 170 -15.14 -8.64 -28.06
CA ARG A 170 -15.55 -9.98 -27.60
C ARG A 170 -17.01 -10.07 -27.18
N ARG A 171 -17.58 -8.95 -26.72
CA ARG A 171 -19.00 -8.87 -26.32
C ARG A 171 -19.90 -8.41 -27.46
N GLY A 172 -19.35 -7.78 -28.50
CA GLY A 172 -20.13 -7.11 -29.53
C GLY A 172 -20.79 -5.79 -29.05
N GLU A 173 -20.41 -5.31 -27.87
CA GLU A 173 -20.95 -4.10 -27.23
C GLU A 173 -19.80 -3.28 -26.64
N PRO A 174 -19.61 -2.01 -27.05
CA PRO A 174 -18.50 -1.20 -26.56
C PRO A 174 -18.62 -0.89 -25.07
N VAL A 175 -17.46 -0.78 -24.39
CA VAL A 175 -17.40 -0.25 -23.03
C VAL A 175 -17.74 1.23 -23.06
N SER A 176 -18.80 1.63 -22.37
CA SER A 176 -19.29 3.02 -22.37
C SER A 176 -18.45 3.92 -21.46
N HIS A 177 -18.06 3.43 -20.28
CA HIS A 177 -17.29 4.20 -19.29
C HIS A 177 -16.24 3.33 -18.58
N ILE A 178 -15.20 3.98 -18.08
CA ILE A 178 -14.18 3.40 -17.22
C ILE A 178 -14.32 4.00 -15.83
N VAL A 179 -14.51 3.16 -14.81
CA VAL A 179 -14.60 3.59 -13.41
C VAL A 179 -13.21 3.45 -12.76
N ASP A 180 -12.62 4.56 -12.33
CA ASP A 180 -11.32 4.58 -11.63
C ASP A 180 -11.53 4.54 -10.10
N PHE A 181 -11.19 3.40 -9.49
CA PHE A 181 -11.37 3.12 -8.07
C PHE A 181 -10.26 3.70 -7.20
N GLY A 182 -10.63 4.66 -6.34
CA GLY A 182 -9.65 5.35 -5.50
C GLY A 182 -8.74 6.23 -6.34
N SER A 183 -9.36 7.04 -7.20
CA SER A 183 -8.68 7.82 -8.24
C SER A 183 -7.65 8.80 -7.69
N GLY A 184 -7.77 9.25 -6.43
CA GLY A 184 -6.85 10.17 -5.79
C GLY A 184 -6.69 11.46 -6.61
N GLN A 185 -5.50 11.66 -7.17
CA GLN A 185 -5.18 12.80 -8.05
C GLN A 185 -5.61 12.59 -9.52
N ASN A 186 -6.24 11.47 -9.83
CA ASN A 186 -6.82 11.08 -11.12
C ASN A 186 -5.85 11.13 -12.30
N TYR A 187 -4.59 10.73 -12.07
CA TYR A 187 -3.56 10.68 -13.12
C TYR A 187 -3.91 9.70 -14.24
N LEU A 188 -4.42 8.52 -13.88
CA LEU A 188 -4.84 7.49 -14.84
C LEU A 188 -6.06 7.95 -15.63
N GLY A 189 -7.14 8.35 -14.95
CA GLY A 189 -8.34 8.85 -15.60
C GLY A 189 -8.09 10.05 -16.51
N ARG A 190 -7.29 11.03 -16.09
CA ARG A 190 -6.89 12.17 -16.93
C ARG A 190 -6.18 11.72 -18.21
N THR A 191 -5.30 10.73 -18.10
CA THR A 191 -4.58 10.20 -19.26
C THR A 191 -5.53 9.49 -20.22
N LEU A 192 -6.42 8.65 -19.71
CA LEU A 192 -7.42 7.93 -20.49
C LEU A 192 -8.46 8.84 -21.16
N ALA A 193 -8.85 9.94 -20.51
CA ALA A 193 -9.75 10.93 -21.09
C ALA A 193 -9.07 11.81 -22.15
N SER A 194 -7.74 11.94 -22.12
CA SER A 194 -6.99 12.76 -23.07
C SER A 194 -6.66 11.98 -24.35
N SER A 195 -6.19 12.71 -25.37
CA SER A 195 -5.57 12.12 -26.55
C SER A 195 -4.38 11.22 -26.16
N PRO A 196 -4.25 10.01 -26.74
CA PRO A 196 -5.00 9.50 -27.89
C PRO A 196 -6.26 8.69 -27.56
N PHE A 197 -6.59 8.45 -26.28
CA PHE A 197 -7.56 7.42 -25.88
C PHE A 197 -9.02 7.90 -25.87
N HIS A 198 -9.26 9.14 -25.44
CA HIS A 198 -10.59 9.77 -25.41
C HIS A 198 -11.70 8.92 -24.75
N LYS A 199 -11.40 8.25 -23.64
CA LYS A 199 -12.36 7.43 -22.89
C LYS A 199 -13.19 8.29 -21.93
N HIS A 200 -14.37 7.81 -21.55
CA HIS A 200 -15.24 8.44 -20.55
C HIS A 200 -14.98 7.86 -19.16
N ILE A 201 -14.62 8.71 -18.19
CA ILE A 201 -14.11 8.26 -16.88
C ILE A 201 -15.10 8.63 -15.77
N ILE A 202 -15.36 7.68 -14.89
CA ILE A 202 -16.03 7.90 -13.60
C ILE A 202 -14.97 7.76 -12.51
N ALA A 203 -14.47 8.88 -12.00
CA ALA A 203 -13.42 8.92 -11.01
C ALA A 203 -14.02 8.93 -9.59
N ILE A 204 -13.90 7.81 -8.87
CA ILE A 204 -14.45 7.67 -7.51
C ILE A 204 -13.34 7.89 -6.48
N GLU A 205 -13.54 8.87 -5.60
CA GLU A 205 -12.62 9.19 -4.51
C GLU A 205 -13.39 9.57 -3.25
N ARG A 206 -12.92 9.15 -2.08
CA ARG A 206 -13.62 9.39 -0.80
C ARG A 206 -13.30 10.75 -0.19
N LYS A 207 -12.23 11.43 -0.62
CA LYS A 207 -11.79 12.71 -0.07
C LYS A 207 -11.98 13.85 -1.06
N HIS A 208 -12.85 14.80 -0.72
CA HIS A 208 -13.05 16.04 -1.47
C HIS A 208 -11.76 16.77 -1.88
N GLN A 209 -10.78 16.86 -0.98
CA GLN A 209 -9.51 17.57 -1.22
C GLN A 209 -8.72 16.99 -2.40
N TYR A 210 -8.74 15.67 -2.59
CA TYR A 210 -8.05 15.03 -3.71
C TYR A 210 -8.77 15.30 -5.03
N ILE A 211 -10.11 15.28 -5.01
CA ILE A 211 -10.94 15.64 -6.16
C ILE A 211 -10.67 17.08 -6.59
N ALA A 212 -10.67 18.03 -5.66
CA ALA A 212 -10.39 19.43 -5.95
C ALA A 212 -8.99 19.63 -6.56
N GLY A 213 -7.97 18.95 -6.01
CA GLY A 213 -6.62 18.97 -6.57
C GLY A 213 -6.54 18.36 -7.98
N ALA A 214 -7.24 17.27 -8.22
CA ALA A 214 -7.32 16.62 -9.53
C ALA A 214 -7.98 17.53 -10.58
N MET A 215 -9.11 18.15 -10.23
CA MET A 215 -9.82 19.10 -11.08
C MET A 215 -8.94 20.30 -11.49
N GLY A 216 -8.07 20.78 -10.59
CA GLY A 216 -7.10 21.83 -10.91
C GLY A 216 -6.10 21.41 -12.00
N MET A 217 -5.68 20.15 -12.02
CA MET A 217 -4.78 19.61 -13.03
C MET A 217 -5.48 19.35 -14.37
N ASP A 218 -6.79 19.11 -14.39
CA ASP A 218 -7.56 18.86 -15.62
C ASP A 218 -7.62 20.09 -16.54
N VAL A 219 -7.49 21.30 -15.96
CA VAL A 219 -7.32 22.55 -16.73
C VAL A 219 -6.05 22.49 -17.56
N SER A 220 -4.94 21.99 -16.99
CA SER A 220 -3.68 21.85 -17.73
C SER A 220 -3.77 20.81 -18.84
N ALA A 221 -4.56 19.75 -18.64
CA ALA A 221 -4.84 18.73 -19.65
C ALA A 221 -5.86 19.16 -20.73
N LYS A 222 -6.39 20.39 -20.66
CA LYS A 222 -7.44 20.90 -21.55
C LYS A 222 -8.74 20.09 -21.52
N LEU A 223 -9.05 19.44 -20.40
CA LEU A 223 -10.31 18.72 -20.18
C LEU A 223 -11.35 19.56 -19.43
N ARG A 224 -10.94 20.71 -18.87
CA ARG A 224 -11.84 21.63 -18.16
C ARG A 224 -11.47 23.10 -18.44
N GLU A 225 -12.47 23.96 -18.43
CA GLU A 225 -12.25 25.42 -18.48
C GLU A 225 -11.55 25.91 -17.21
N LYS A 226 -10.67 26.89 -17.40
CA LYS A 226 -10.15 27.65 -16.27
C LYS A 226 -11.26 28.58 -15.76
N GLU A 227 -11.78 28.30 -14.56
CA GLU A 227 -12.67 29.24 -13.88
C GLU A 227 -11.95 30.59 -13.74
N LYS A 228 -12.51 31.62 -14.39
CA LYS A 228 -12.02 33.00 -14.24
C LYS A 228 -12.38 33.43 -12.82
N SER A 229 -11.40 33.47 -11.92
CA SER A 229 -11.60 34.02 -10.57
C SER A 229 -12.18 35.43 -10.70
N LYS A 230 -13.45 35.63 -10.32
CA LYS A 230 -13.99 36.97 -10.11
C LYS A 230 -13.32 37.52 -8.86
N THR A 231 -12.24 38.26 -9.02
CA THR A 231 -11.63 39.02 -7.92
C THR A 231 -12.63 40.06 -7.45
N VAL A 232 -13.37 39.77 -6.38
CA VAL A 232 -14.20 40.75 -5.69
C VAL A 232 -13.24 41.64 -4.89
N TYR A 233 -12.93 42.82 -5.43
CA TYR A 233 -12.24 43.85 -4.68
C TYR A 233 -13.20 44.42 -3.63
N VAL A 234 -13.07 43.99 -2.38
CA VAL A 234 -13.74 44.65 -1.25
C VAL A 234 -13.00 45.95 -0.97
N HIS A 235 -13.50 47.07 -1.48
CA HIS A 235 -13.05 48.39 -1.07
C HIS A 235 -13.56 48.71 0.34
N SER A 236 -12.75 48.48 1.38
CA SER A 236 -13.04 49.02 2.71
C SER A 236 -12.72 50.53 2.74
N ARG A 237 -13.72 51.37 2.42
CA ARG A 237 -13.66 52.81 2.75
C ARG A 237 -13.93 52.97 4.25
N LYS A 238 -12.87 53.15 5.04
CA LYS A 238 -12.99 53.67 6.42
C LYS A 238 -13.54 55.09 6.37
N LYS A 239 -14.76 55.31 6.87
CA LYS A 239 -15.21 56.60 7.40
C LYS A 239 -15.49 56.41 8.89
N SER A 240 -14.75 57.13 9.72
CA SER A 240 -14.94 57.19 11.16
C SER A 240 -16.22 57.97 11.48
N CYS A 241 -17.15 57.36 12.22
CA CYS A 241 -18.20 58.11 12.90
C CYS A 241 -17.97 57.99 14.41
N SER A 242 -17.75 59.13 15.04
CA SER A 242 -17.58 59.30 16.48
C SER A 242 -18.92 59.54 17.15
N GLY A 243 -19.16 58.85 18.26
CA GLY A 243 -20.18 59.20 19.25
C GLY A 243 -21.46 58.36 19.15
N CYS A 244 -21.72 57.55 20.16
CA CYS A 244 -22.61 57.92 21.27
C CYS A 244 -22.93 56.68 22.14
N ASN A 245 -22.78 56.88 23.44
CA ASN A 245 -23.08 55.96 24.54
C ASN A 245 -24.58 55.68 24.67
N GLY A 246 -24.93 54.53 25.26
CA GLY A 246 -26.22 54.33 25.93
C GLY A 246 -26.66 52.87 26.07
N THR A 247 -26.25 52.20 27.15
CA THR A 247 -27.01 51.12 27.84
C THR A 247 -28.17 51.75 28.63
N PRO A 248 -29.29 51.04 28.91
CA PRO A 248 -29.39 50.03 30.00
C PRO A 248 -30.07 48.71 29.55
N GLU A 249 -29.69 47.52 30.05
CA GLU A 249 -30.06 46.89 31.36
C GLU A 249 -31.56 46.50 31.37
N VAL A 250 -32.04 45.29 31.68
CA VAL A 250 -31.84 44.31 32.79
C VAL A 250 -32.52 42.99 32.31
N ALA A 251 -32.34 41.75 32.78
CA ALA A 251 -31.82 41.19 34.04
C ALA A 251 -31.41 39.71 33.88
N ALA A 252 -30.51 39.30 34.76
CA ALA A 252 -29.86 38.00 34.85
C ALA A 252 -30.66 36.94 35.63
N SER A 253 -30.23 35.69 35.47
CA SER A 253 -30.02 34.76 36.59
C SER A 253 -28.82 33.85 36.29
N ASP A 254 -27.65 34.22 36.80
CA ASP A 254 -26.74 33.48 37.72
C ASP A 254 -26.86 31.94 37.72
N ASN A 255 -25.79 31.12 37.75
CA ASN A 255 -24.39 31.28 38.19
C ASN A 255 -23.58 30.08 37.60
N ALA A 256 -22.42 30.31 36.95
CA ALA A 256 -21.04 30.31 37.51
C ALA A 256 -20.50 28.88 37.76
N GLU A 257 -19.33 28.41 37.31
CA GLU A 257 -18.07 28.95 36.72
C GLU A 257 -17.36 27.76 36.01
N ALA A 258 -16.76 27.82 34.81
CA ALA A 258 -15.61 28.61 34.30
C ALA A 258 -14.26 28.14 34.93
N GLN A 259 -13.11 27.96 34.28
CA GLN A 259 -12.34 28.67 33.23
C GLN A 259 -11.11 27.77 32.86
N SER A 260 -10.26 27.96 31.84
CA SER A 260 -10.10 28.90 30.72
C SER A 260 -9.16 28.26 29.68
N LYS A 261 -9.36 28.59 28.41
CA LYS A 261 -8.36 28.52 27.35
C LYS A 261 -7.90 29.93 27.04
N THR A 262 -6.61 30.11 26.82
CA THR A 262 -6.03 31.31 26.21
C THR A 262 -5.12 30.83 25.08
N GLU A 263 -5.40 31.28 23.86
CA GLU A 263 -4.46 31.27 22.73
C GLU A 263 -3.50 32.45 22.88
N GLN A 264 -2.28 32.35 22.35
CA GLN A 264 -1.79 33.24 21.29
C GLN A 264 -0.35 32.88 20.81
N HIS A 265 -0.22 32.90 19.48
CA HIS A 265 0.88 33.33 18.60
C HIS A 265 2.32 32.82 18.74
N GLU A 266 2.83 32.26 17.62
CA GLU A 266 4.19 32.51 17.15
C GLU A 266 4.27 32.42 15.60
N ALA A 267 5.08 33.30 14.99
CA ALA A 267 5.32 33.48 13.55
C ALA A 267 6.72 32.94 13.15
N PRO A 268 7.05 32.79 11.85
CA PRO A 268 8.03 31.82 11.34
C PRO A 268 9.40 32.41 10.99
N GLU A 269 10.43 31.54 10.91
CA GLU A 269 11.71 31.84 10.23
C GLU A 269 12.17 30.66 9.34
N ASP A 270 12.75 31.03 8.19
CA ASP A 270 13.05 30.29 6.96
C ASP A 270 14.20 29.27 7.01
N VAL A 271 14.17 28.31 6.08
CA VAL A 271 15.30 27.47 5.65
C VAL A 271 15.33 27.40 4.11
N PRO A 272 16.50 27.55 3.44
CA PRO A 272 16.61 27.36 2.00
C PRO A 272 16.84 25.89 1.59
N ALA A 273 16.42 25.61 0.35
CA ALA A 273 16.41 24.32 -0.33
C ALA A 273 17.78 23.84 -0.87
N GLN A 274 17.93 22.52 -1.04
CA GLN A 274 18.39 21.79 -2.26
C GLN A 274 18.93 20.37 -1.92
N GLY A 275 18.74 19.39 -2.82
CA GLY A 275 19.60 18.19 -2.91
C GLY A 275 18.92 16.82 -2.99
N GLU A 276 19.13 16.13 -4.10
CA GLU A 276 18.58 14.85 -4.58
C GLU A 276 18.90 13.58 -3.76
N THR A 277 18.04 12.55 -3.86
CA THR A 277 18.33 11.18 -4.40
C THR A 277 17.34 10.13 -3.86
N ALA A 278 17.09 9.11 -4.69
CA ALA A 278 16.07 8.07 -4.56
C ALA A 278 16.18 7.27 -3.25
N ASP A 279 15.08 7.19 -2.49
CA ASP A 279 15.01 6.52 -1.20
C ASP A 279 13.53 6.25 -0.90
N HIS A 280 13.01 5.05 -1.16
CA HIS A 280 11.70 4.63 -0.64
C HIS A 280 11.56 3.10 -0.56
N GLN A 281 11.71 2.56 0.66
CA GLN A 281 10.62 1.84 1.33
C GLN A 281 10.88 1.77 2.84
N GLU A 282 10.09 2.52 3.63
CA GLU A 282 10.09 2.46 5.10
C GLU A 282 8.71 2.06 5.62
N ASP A 283 8.72 1.28 6.70
CA ASP A 283 7.57 0.84 7.46
C ASP A 283 6.72 1.99 8.04
N VAL A 284 5.43 1.91 7.71
CA VAL A 284 4.22 2.26 8.47
C VAL A 284 4.35 3.28 9.62
N THR A 285 4.52 4.55 9.27
CA THR A 285 3.70 5.68 9.79
C THR A 285 3.67 6.83 8.76
N MET A 286 2.96 6.61 7.64
CA MET A 286 2.50 7.68 6.74
C MET A 286 0.98 7.85 6.89
N PHE A 287 0.55 8.52 7.96
CA PHE A 287 -0.80 9.10 8.05
C PHE A 287 -0.74 10.42 8.81
N LYS A 288 -0.30 11.46 8.08
CA LYS A 288 -0.71 12.87 8.15
C LYS A 288 0.31 13.63 7.31
N MET A 289 -0.12 14.08 6.12
CA MET A 289 0.44 15.18 5.32
C MET A 289 -0.19 15.08 3.92
N LEU A 290 -1.41 15.60 3.79
CA LEU A 290 -2.02 16.06 2.54
C LEU A 290 -3.05 17.13 2.94
N GLY A 291 -2.85 18.35 2.42
CA GLY A 291 -3.46 19.60 2.87
C GLY A 291 -2.50 20.31 3.84
N GLU A 292 -1.90 21.46 3.56
CA GLU A 292 -2.40 22.64 2.85
C GLU A 292 -1.26 23.33 2.09
N ILE A 293 -1.51 23.70 0.83
CA ILE A 293 -0.73 24.74 0.13
C ILE A 293 -1.71 25.91 -0.02
N THR A 294 -1.54 26.93 0.81
CA THR A 294 -2.18 28.23 0.62
C THR A 294 -1.14 29.12 -0.06
N LEU A 295 -1.35 29.43 -1.33
CA LEU A 295 -0.56 30.42 -2.05
C LEU A 295 -1.02 31.81 -1.61
N GLU A 296 -0.16 32.55 -0.91
CA GLU A 296 -0.41 33.97 -0.63
C GLU A 296 0.01 34.85 -1.83
N PRO A 297 -0.79 35.87 -2.20
CA PRO A 297 -0.63 36.59 -3.45
C PRO A 297 0.31 37.80 -3.32
N HIS A 298 1.64 37.56 -3.34
CA HIS A 298 2.60 38.63 -3.64
C HIS A 298 3.94 38.25 -4.29
N GLU A 299 4.21 36.97 -4.59
CA GLU A 299 5.48 36.58 -5.26
C GLU A 299 5.44 36.67 -6.79
N LEU A 300 4.70 37.64 -7.33
CA LEU A 300 4.53 37.85 -8.77
C LEU A 300 4.74 39.32 -9.16
N LEU A 301 5.80 39.92 -8.64
CA LEU A 301 6.33 41.18 -9.18
C LEU A 301 7.85 41.12 -9.31
N GLY A 302 8.30 40.74 -10.50
CA GLY A 302 9.70 40.80 -10.88
C GLY A 302 9.89 40.82 -12.39
N SER A 303 10.10 42.04 -12.93
CA SER A 303 10.61 42.36 -14.27
C SER A 303 9.61 42.37 -15.43
N ILE A 304 8.98 43.53 -15.61
CA ILE A 304 8.40 44.00 -16.88
C ILE A 304 9.56 44.30 -17.83
N THR A 305 9.76 43.45 -18.82
CA THR A 305 10.38 43.86 -20.09
C THR A 305 9.35 43.70 -21.20
N LYS A 306 9.03 44.82 -21.87
CA LYS A 306 8.06 44.90 -22.95
C LYS A 306 8.56 44.06 -24.14
N GLY A 307 7.94 42.91 -24.36
CA GLY A 307 8.09 42.09 -25.58
C GLY A 307 6.70 41.76 -26.14
N GLY A 308 6.52 41.94 -27.45
CA GLY A 308 5.21 42.02 -28.13
C GLY A 308 4.22 40.90 -27.84
N GLN A 309 2.94 41.29 -27.77
CA GLN A 309 1.79 40.39 -27.68
C GLN A 309 1.76 39.44 -28.89
N LYS A 310 2.23 38.21 -28.71
CA LYS A 310 1.71 37.07 -29.48
C LYS A 310 0.41 36.64 -28.81
N GLN A 311 -0.71 36.80 -29.52
CA GLN A 311 -1.97 36.19 -29.14
C GLN A 311 -1.74 34.69 -28.88
N LYS A 312 -1.99 34.24 -27.65
CA LYS A 312 -2.06 32.82 -27.33
C LYS A 312 -3.29 32.27 -28.07
N PRO A 313 -3.18 31.19 -28.85
CA PRO A 313 -4.34 30.58 -29.48
C PRO A 313 -5.36 30.16 -28.42
N ASP A 314 -6.65 30.24 -28.76
CA ASP A 314 -7.76 29.92 -27.88
C ASP A 314 -7.59 28.54 -27.22
N HIS A 315 -8.02 28.44 -25.97
CA HIS A 315 -7.91 27.24 -25.15
C HIS A 315 -9.00 26.25 -25.54
N GLU A 316 -8.86 25.61 -26.70
CA GLU A 316 -9.80 24.59 -27.17
C GLU A 316 -9.79 23.39 -26.20
N ILE A 317 -10.94 23.13 -25.59
CA ILE A 317 -11.16 22.02 -24.66
C ILE A 317 -11.35 20.75 -25.49
N ASP A 318 -10.63 19.69 -25.16
CA ASP A 318 -10.85 18.39 -25.79
C ASP A 318 -12.07 17.74 -25.16
N THR A 319 -13.18 17.68 -25.89
CA THR A 319 -14.47 17.15 -25.41
C THR A 319 -14.69 15.69 -25.79
N ARG A 320 -13.73 15.04 -26.46
CA ARG A 320 -13.88 13.66 -26.95
C ARG A 320 -13.85 12.63 -25.82
N GLY A 321 -13.06 12.88 -24.78
CA GLY A 321 -13.11 12.14 -23.52
C GLY A 321 -13.66 13.01 -22.40
N THR A 322 -14.22 12.40 -21.38
CA THR A 322 -14.87 13.11 -20.26
C THR A 322 -14.44 12.54 -18.92
N ILE A 323 -14.52 13.35 -17.86
CA ILE A 323 -14.26 12.92 -16.49
C ILE A 323 -15.40 13.40 -15.59
N SER A 324 -16.09 12.45 -14.97
CA SER A 324 -17.10 12.67 -13.94
C SER A 324 -16.52 12.28 -12.58
N TYR A 325 -16.36 13.25 -11.68
CA TYR A 325 -15.86 13.01 -10.33
C TYR A 325 -17.02 12.70 -9.38
N ILE A 326 -16.88 11.61 -8.63
CA ILE A 326 -17.86 11.19 -7.62
C ILE A 326 -17.16 11.08 -6.27
N GLU A 327 -17.63 11.87 -5.31
CA GLU A 327 -17.19 11.75 -3.92
C GLU A 327 -17.96 10.61 -3.24
N HIS A 328 -17.30 9.47 -3.03
CA HIS A 328 -17.94 8.30 -2.42
C HIS A 328 -16.96 7.39 -1.70
N ASN A 329 -17.38 6.84 -0.57
CA ASN A 329 -16.60 5.88 0.22
C ASN A 329 -17.08 4.45 -0.07
N ILE A 330 -16.40 3.75 -0.98
CA ILE A 330 -16.76 2.40 -1.45
C ILE A 330 -16.70 1.38 -0.29
N GLN A 331 -17.83 0.74 0.03
CA GLN A 331 -17.94 -0.21 1.15
C GLN A 331 -17.91 -1.68 0.73
N ASP A 332 -18.46 -2.03 -0.43
CA ASP A 332 -18.74 -3.44 -0.78
C ASP A 332 -18.44 -3.79 -2.24
N GLY A 333 -18.37 -2.79 -3.11
CA GLY A 333 -18.20 -2.94 -4.55
C GLY A 333 -19.51 -2.87 -5.34
N TYR A 334 -20.65 -2.57 -4.72
CA TYR A 334 -21.90 -2.27 -5.42
C TYR A 334 -21.90 -0.82 -5.92
N LEU A 335 -22.06 -0.64 -7.23
CA LEU A 335 -21.83 0.60 -7.97
C LEU A 335 -23.01 1.04 -8.81
N GLU A 336 -24.06 0.21 -8.97
CA GLU A 336 -25.20 0.53 -9.84
C GLU A 336 -25.78 1.94 -9.59
N PRO A 337 -25.99 2.42 -8.35
CA PRO A 337 -26.50 3.77 -8.12
C PRO A 337 -25.57 4.88 -8.64
N ILE A 338 -24.25 4.67 -8.55
CA ILE A 338 -23.25 5.62 -9.03
C ILE A 338 -23.18 5.61 -10.55
N ILE A 339 -23.21 4.41 -11.15
CA ILE A 339 -23.18 4.22 -12.60
C ILE A 339 -24.43 4.85 -13.21
N ASP A 340 -25.61 4.56 -12.67
CA ASP A 340 -26.87 5.08 -13.18
C ASP A 340 -26.94 6.61 -13.10
N HIS A 341 -26.50 7.20 -11.97
CA HIS A 341 -26.46 8.65 -11.82
C HIS A 341 -25.60 9.37 -12.88
N VAL A 342 -24.51 8.75 -13.32
CA VAL A 342 -23.59 9.36 -14.30
C VAL A 342 -24.01 9.05 -15.74
N VAL A 343 -24.48 7.83 -16.00
CA VAL A 343 -24.82 7.37 -17.36
C VAL A 343 -26.22 7.85 -17.78
N ASN A 344 -27.17 7.91 -16.85
CA ASN A 344 -28.55 8.32 -17.08
C ASN A 344 -28.92 9.49 -16.14
N PRO A 345 -28.35 10.69 -16.33
CA PRO A 345 -28.69 11.83 -15.48
C PRO A 345 -30.17 12.18 -15.65
N SER A 346 -30.99 11.94 -14.61
CA SER A 346 -32.38 12.38 -14.58
C SER A 346 -32.45 13.89 -14.84
N ALA A 347 -33.37 14.34 -15.71
CA ALA A 347 -33.57 15.76 -15.96
C ALA A 347 -33.84 16.48 -14.62
N PRO A 348 -33.26 17.69 -14.40
CA PRO A 348 -33.47 18.41 -13.16
C PRO A 348 -34.97 18.66 -12.97
N THR A 349 -35.51 18.14 -11.88
CA THR A 349 -36.92 18.32 -11.51
C THR A 349 -37.15 19.81 -11.26
N THR A 350 -37.70 20.51 -12.25
CA THR A 350 -38.23 21.86 -12.04
C THR A 350 -39.38 21.72 -11.02
N PRO A 351 -39.34 22.40 -9.86
CA PRO A 351 -40.46 22.37 -8.94
C PRO A 351 -41.61 23.16 -9.57
N SER A 352 -42.51 22.47 -10.25
CA SER A 352 -43.78 23.05 -10.67
C SER A 352 -44.73 22.97 -9.49
N GLU A 353 -44.84 24.07 -8.74
CA GLU A 353 -45.95 24.28 -7.83
C GLU A 353 -47.25 24.36 -8.64
N THR A 354 -48.03 23.30 -8.61
CA THR A 354 -49.47 23.36 -8.94
C THR A 354 -50.24 22.75 -7.79
N VAL A 355 -50.87 23.61 -7.00
CA VAL A 355 -51.94 23.27 -6.06
C VAL A 355 -53.18 22.96 -6.88
N THR A 356 -53.75 21.76 -6.74
CA THR A 356 -55.22 21.54 -6.73
C THR A 356 -55.60 20.18 -6.13
N ASP A 357 -56.71 20.24 -5.41
CA ASP A 357 -57.46 19.31 -4.56
C ASP A 357 -57.58 17.80 -4.88
N GLU A 358 -57.61 17.07 -3.76
CA GLU A 358 -58.38 15.90 -3.34
C GLU A 358 -58.73 14.74 -4.29
N SER A 359 -58.36 13.56 -3.78
CA SER A 359 -58.99 12.24 -3.99
C SER A 359 -58.79 11.57 -5.36
N THR A 360 -57.62 10.97 -5.54
CA THR A 360 -57.51 9.76 -6.36
C THR A 360 -56.38 8.90 -5.80
N SER A 361 -56.70 7.67 -5.42
CA SER A 361 -55.76 6.67 -4.93
C SER A 361 -54.69 6.42 -5.99
N ILE A 362 -53.47 6.88 -5.74
CA ILE A 362 -52.30 6.60 -6.55
C ILE A 362 -51.97 5.11 -6.37
N THR A 363 -52.37 4.30 -7.35
CA THR A 363 -51.82 2.96 -7.50
C THR A 363 -50.40 3.15 -8.00
N ILE A 364 -49.42 3.04 -7.10
CA ILE A 364 -48.00 2.97 -7.49
C ILE A 364 -47.84 1.63 -8.21
N GLN A 365 -47.96 1.66 -9.53
CA GLN A 365 -47.38 0.60 -10.34
C GLN A 365 -45.86 0.67 -10.12
N PRO A 366 -45.17 -0.45 -9.88
CA PRO A 366 -43.73 -0.43 -9.88
C PRO A 366 -43.33 0.01 -11.28
N GLU A 367 -42.73 1.19 -11.42
CA GLU A 367 -42.01 1.53 -12.64
C GLU A 367 -40.98 0.42 -12.82
N GLU A 368 -41.14 -0.37 -13.88
CA GLU A 368 -40.11 -1.26 -14.36
C GLU A 368 -38.88 -0.38 -14.60
N GLN A 369 -37.93 -0.37 -13.65
CA GLN A 369 -36.67 0.31 -13.79
C GLN A 369 -36.04 -0.19 -15.08
N GLN A 370 -36.05 0.66 -16.11
CA GLN A 370 -35.45 0.36 -17.40
C GLN A 370 -34.00 -0.03 -17.11
N GLN A 371 -33.69 -1.30 -17.37
CA GLN A 371 -32.41 -1.88 -17.00
C GLN A 371 -31.30 -1.06 -17.70
N SER A 372 -30.45 -0.41 -16.92
CA SER A 372 -29.44 0.53 -17.43
C SER A 372 -28.58 -0.15 -18.50
N ASN A 373 -28.48 0.46 -19.68
CA ASN A 373 -27.63 -0.01 -20.77
C ASN A 373 -26.13 0.26 -20.53
N ALA A 374 -25.74 0.66 -19.32
CA ALA A 374 -24.36 0.91 -18.98
C ALA A 374 -23.51 -0.37 -19.13
N ARG A 375 -22.34 -0.23 -19.76
CA ARG A 375 -21.34 -1.27 -19.93
C ARG A 375 -20.01 -0.70 -19.47
N VAL A 376 -19.75 -0.80 -18.17
CA VAL A 376 -18.58 -0.14 -17.57
C VAL A 376 -17.46 -1.13 -17.29
N MET A 377 -16.23 -0.65 -17.37
CA MET A 377 -15.06 -1.38 -16.91
C MET A 377 -14.51 -0.71 -15.65
N VAL A 378 -14.27 -1.47 -14.59
CA VAL A 378 -13.69 -0.94 -13.35
C VAL A 378 -12.19 -1.16 -13.35
N VAL A 379 -11.41 -0.13 -13.07
CA VAL A 379 -9.96 -0.19 -13.03
C VAL A 379 -9.43 0.39 -11.74
N SER A 380 -8.21 0.00 -11.36
CA SER A 380 -7.49 0.74 -10.34
C SER A 380 -5.98 0.63 -10.47
N LEU A 381 -5.30 1.68 -10.00
CA LEU A 381 -3.85 1.76 -9.89
C LEU A 381 -3.46 2.10 -8.46
N HIS A 382 -2.97 1.11 -7.70
CA HIS A 382 -2.64 1.19 -6.26
C HIS A 382 -3.84 1.26 -5.31
N SER A 383 -4.90 0.50 -5.58
CA SER A 383 -5.94 0.31 -4.55
C SER A 383 -5.35 -0.37 -3.32
N CYS A 384 -5.63 0.20 -2.15
CA CYS A 384 -5.09 -0.26 -0.86
C CYS A 384 -6.09 -1.18 -0.14
N GLY A 385 -5.58 -2.24 0.50
CA GLY A 385 -6.40 -3.13 1.33
C GLY A 385 -7.64 -3.69 0.61
N ASN A 386 -8.78 -3.65 1.29
CA ASN A 386 -10.05 -4.19 0.79
C ASN A 386 -10.61 -3.44 -0.43
N LEU A 387 -10.09 -2.26 -0.78
CA LEU A 387 -10.55 -1.55 -1.98
C LEU A 387 -10.33 -2.39 -3.25
N VAL A 388 -9.26 -3.18 -3.30
CA VAL A 388 -9.04 -4.15 -4.39
C VAL A 388 -10.12 -5.24 -4.37
N HIS A 389 -10.49 -5.74 -3.19
CA HIS A 389 -11.52 -6.77 -3.04
C HIS A 389 -12.88 -6.25 -3.50
N HIS A 390 -13.22 -5.01 -3.16
CA HIS A 390 -14.45 -4.36 -3.59
C HIS A 390 -14.47 -4.18 -5.11
N GLY A 391 -13.35 -3.77 -5.72
CA GLY A 391 -13.27 -3.65 -7.18
C GLY A 391 -13.36 -5.01 -7.89
N VAL A 392 -12.71 -6.06 -7.37
CA VAL A 392 -12.85 -7.43 -7.92
C VAL A 392 -14.30 -7.93 -7.76
N ARG A 393 -14.92 -7.73 -6.59
CA ARG A 393 -16.34 -8.05 -6.33
C ARG A 393 -17.29 -7.29 -7.24
N SER A 394 -16.94 -6.07 -7.65
CA SER A 394 -17.80 -5.24 -8.48
C SER A 394 -18.15 -5.93 -9.81
N LEU A 395 -17.28 -6.80 -10.35
CA LEU A 395 -17.60 -7.60 -11.52
C LEU A 395 -18.81 -8.50 -11.28
N ILE A 396 -18.92 -9.08 -10.08
CA ILE A 396 -19.96 -10.07 -9.77
C ILE A 396 -21.25 -9.38 -9.34
N LEU A 397 -21.14 -8.32 -8.54
CA LEU A 397 -22.29 -7.66 -7.90
C LEU A 397 -23.11 -6.77 -8.85
N ASN A 398 -22.50 -6.25 -9.91
CA ASN A 398 -23.09 -5.19 -10.73
C ASN A 398 -23.35 -5.68 -12.16
N PRO A 399 -24.61 -5.85 -12.60
CA PRO A 399 -24.94 -6.13 -14.00
C PRO A 399 -24.24 -5.21 -15.01
N SER A 400 -24.08 -3.92 -14.69
CA SER A 400 -23.47 -2.92 -15.58
C SER A 400 -21.95 -3.07 -15.73
N VAL A 401 -21.27 -3.71 -14.78
CA VAL A 401 -19.81 -3.93 -14.84
C VAL A 401 -19.52 -5.14 -15.71
N VAL A 402 -18.86 -4.93 -16.84
CA VAL A 402 -18.54 -5.98 -17.82
C VAL A 402 -17.10 -6.48 -17.74
N ALA A 403 -16.20 -5.71 -17.15
CA ALA A 403 -14.81 -6.09 -16.96
C ALA A 403 -14.18 -5.37 -15.76
N VAL A 404 -13.13 -5.96 -15.20
CA VAL A 404 -12.30 -5.35 -14.15
C VAL A 404 -10.81 -5.50 -14.48
N ALA A 405 -10.00 -4.52 -14.09
CA ALA A 405 -8.54 -4.58 -14.15
C ALA A 405 -7.95 -3.89 -12.92
N MET A 406 -7.59 -4.68 -11.90
CA MET A 406 -7.32 -4.19 -10.55
C MET A 406 -5.85 -4.37 -10.15
N ILE A 407 -5.16 -3.28 -9.79
CA ILE A 407 -3.80 -3.31 -9.23
C ILE A 407 -3.84 -2.96 -7.75
N GLY A 408 -3.43 -3.91 -6.91
CA GLY A 408 -3.29 -3.71 -5.47
C GLY A 408 -1.88 -3.29 -5.03
N CYS A 409 -1.75 -2.62 -3.89
CA CYS A 409 -0.44 -2.15 -3.41
C CYS A 409 -0.13 -2.34 -1.92
N CYS A 410 -1.14 -2.29 -1.03
CA CYS A 410 -0.96 -2.24 0.42
C CYS A 410 -1.72 -3.38 1.11
N TYR A 411 -1.17 -4.59 1.10
CA TYR A 411 -1.81 -5.77 1.72
C TYR A 411 -1.95 -5.64 3.24
N ASN A 412 -1.10 -4.84 3.90
CA ASN A 412 -1.21 -4.56 5.33
C ASN A 412 -2.50 -3.81 5.74
N LEU A 413 -3.18 -3.18 4.78
CA LEU A 413 -4.48 -2.52 4.98
C LEU A 413 -5.67 -3.42 4.64
N MET A 414 -5.39 -4.65 4.19
CA MET A 414 -6.40 -5.70 4.03
C MET A 414 -6.85 -6.17 5.41
N THR A 415 -8.11 -6.59 5.54
CA THR A 415 -8.63 -7.24 6.76
C THR A 415 -8.69 -8.75 6.56
N GLU A 416 -8.79 -9.51 7.66
CA GLU A 416 -9.03 -10.96 7.58
C GLU A 416 -10.54 -11.25 7.64
N ARG A 417 -11.00 -12.11 6.74
CA ARG A 417 -12.36 -12.68 6.75
C ARG A 417 -12.51 -13.73 7.82
N LEU A 418 -11.47 -14.53 8.02
CA LEU A 418 -11.47 -15.62 8.96
C LEU A 418 -10.85 -15.16 10.28
N GLY A 419 -11.35 -15.69 11.40
CA GLY A 419 -10.78 -15.45 12.71
C GLY A 419 -10.96 -16.67 13.65
N PRO A 420 -10.22 -16.71 14.76
CA PRO A 420 -8.96 -15.99 14.95
C PRO A 420 -7.92 -16.49 13.92
N ALA A 421 -6.79 -15.78 13.76
CA ALA A 421 -5.66 -16.30 12.97
C ALA A 421 -5.32 -17.73 13.43
N THR A 422 -5.05 -18.66 12.51
CA THR A 422 -4.97 -20.10 12.87
C THR A 422 -3.58 -20.55 13.27
N TYR A 423 -2.55 -19.79 12.95
CA TYR A 423 -1.21 -20.14 13.35
C TYR A 423 -1.03 -19.66 14.78
N LYS A 424 -0.97 -20.61 15.72
CA LYS A 424 0.02 -20.47 16.78
C LYS A 424 1.34 -20.24 16.05
N LEU A 425 1.73 -18.99 15.82
CA LEU A 425 3.01 -18.65 15.21
C LEU A 425 4.02 -19.49 15.98
N PRO A 426 4.79 -20.38 15.35
CA PRO A 426 5.66 -21.27 16.08
C PRO A 426 6.60 -20.45 16.95
N VAL A 427 6.27 -20.32 18.24
CA VAL A 427 7.09 -19.93 19.40
C VAL A 427 7.74 -18.52 19.36
N LEU A 428 7.78 -17.82 18.21
CA LEU A 428 8.73 -16.72 17.98
C LEU A 428 8.22 -15.29 18.17
N ARG A 429 6.94 -15.08 18.50
CA ARG A 429 6.39 -13.73 18.63
C ARG A 429 5.71 -13.45 19.96
N SER A 430 6.01 -12.29 20.52
CA SER A 430 5.26 -11.70 21.63
C SER A 430 3.86 -11.22 21.19
N LEU A 431 2.89 -11.26 22.10
CA LEU A 431 1.53 -10.76 21.88
C LEU A 431 1.55 -9.24 21.70
N HIS A 432 1.04 -8.73 20.57
CA HIS A 432 0.93 -7.30 20.31
C HIS A 432 -0.54 -6.91 20.06
N PRO A 433 -1.08 -5.81 20.63
CA PRO A 433 -2.50 -5.45 20.51
C PRO A 433 -3.01 -5.36 19.07
N ARG A 434 -2.16 -4.86 18.16
CA ARG A 434 -2.47 -4.80 16.72
C ARG A 434 -2.64 -6.18 16.08
N LEU A 435 -1.91 -7.21 16.53
CA LEU A 435 -2.08 -8.59 16.03
C LEU A 435 -3.43 -9.14 16.45
N GLN A 436 -3.80 -8.94 17.71
CA GLN A 436 -5.09 -9.39 18.25
C GLN A 436 -6.25 -8.71 17.51
N ALA A 437 -6.20 -7.38 17.37
CA ALA A 437 -7.25 -6.62 16.67
C ALA A 437 -7.38 -7.02 15.20
N THR A 438 -6.27 -7.26 14.50
CA THR A 438 -6.30 -7.64 13.08
C THR A 438 -6.62 -9.11 12.84
N GLY A 439 -6.28 -10.00 13.78
CA GLY A 439 -6.58 -11.42 13.71
C GLY A 439 -8.04 -11.77 14.05
N ASN A 440 -8.76 -10.88 14.73
CA ASN A 440 -10.16 -11.05 15.14
C ASN A 440 -11.12 -10.14 14.34
N SER A 441 -10.77 -9.73 13.11
CA SER A 441 -11.61 -8.80 12.35
C SER A 441 -12.90 -9.42 11.80
N TYR A 442 -12.89 -10.73 11.46
CA TYR A 442 -14.04 -11.45 10.86
C TYR A 442 -14.77 -10.68 9.75
N ASP A 443 -14.01 -10.00 8.88
CA ASP A 443 -14.57 -9.08 7.89
C ASP A 443 -15.04 -9.85 6.63
N PRO A 444 -16.33 -9.88 6.29
CA PRO A 444 -16.80 -10.60 5.10
C PRO A 444 -16.20 -10.11 3.77
N HIS A 445 -15.58 -8.92 3.75
CA HIS A 445 -14.87 -8.34 2.61
C HIS A 445 -13.33 -8.56 2.68
N GLY A 446 -12.83 -9.15 3.76
CA GLY A 446 -11.42 -9.45 3.98
C GLY A 446 -10.92 -10.65 3.17
N PHE A 447 -9.65 -10.98 3.38
CA PHE A 447 -8.99 -12.16 2.83
C PHE A 447 -9.29 -13.42 3.69
N PRO A 448 -9.47 -14.60 3.08
CA PRO A 448 -9.52 -14.87 1.64
C PRO A 448 -10.87 -14.49 1.02
N MET A 449 -10.86 -14.15 -0.26
CA MET A 449 -12.04 -13.85 -1.05
C MET A 449 -12.73 -15.12 -1.54
N SER A 450 -11.95 -16.07 -2.05
CA SER A 450 -12.42 -17.29 -2.72
C SER A 450 -12.90 -18.35 -1.74
N LYS A 451 -13.88 -19.14 -2.15
CA LYS A 451 -14.37 -20.29 -1.37
C LYS A 451 -13.34 -21.41 -1.29
N TYR A 452 -12.50 -21.58 -2.30
CA TYR A 452 -11.42 -22.54 -2.24
C TYR A 452 -10.42 -22.22 -1.12
N PHE A 453 -9.97 -20.97 -1.00
CA PHE A 453 -9.03 -20.56 0.04
C PHE A 453 -9.71 -20.44 1.41
N GLU A 454 -10.98 -20.06 1.46
CA GLU A 454 -11.79 -20.01 2.68
C GLU A 454 -11.95 -21.39 3.32
N ASN A 455 -12.12 -22.43 2.50
CA ASN A 455 -12.38 -23.80 2.95
C ASN A 455 -11.15 -24.71 2.89
N TYR A 456 -9.96 -24.18 2.57
CA TYR A 456 -8.75 -25.00 2.47
C TYR A 456 -8.40 -25.63 3.82
N GLU A 457 -8.32 -26.97 3.87
CA GLU A 457 -7.98 -27.70 5.08
C GLU A 457 -6.46 -27.89 5.17
N SER A 458 -5.90 -27.51 6.32
CA SER A 458 -4.48 -27.68 6.64
C SER A 458 -4.34 -28.29 8.05
N PRO A 459 -3.16 -28.85 8.41
CA PRO A 459 -2.97 -29.43 9.73
C PRO A 459 -3.30 -28.44 10.86
N GLY A 460 -4.40 -28.69 11.57
CA GLY A 460 -4.84 -27.89 12.71
C GLY A 460 -5.61 -26.61 12.37
N ALA A 461 -5.99 -26.37 11.11
CA ALA A 461 -6.61 -25.12 10.67
C ALA A 461 -7.47 -25.25 9.41
N ILE A 462 -8.60 -24.55 9.38
CA ILE A 462 -9.42 -24.36 8.18
C ILE A 462 -9.28 -22.92 7.68
N GLY A 463 -9.07 -22.82 6.38
CA GLY A 463 -8.95 -21.60 5.61
C GLY A 463 -7.56 -20.96 5.68
N MET A 464 -7.16 -20.35 4.56
CA MET A 464 -5.90 -19.63 4.46
C MET A 464 -6.01 -18.26 5.14
N LYS A 465 -5.04 -17.92 6.00
CA LYS A 465 -5.01 -16.65 6.76
C LYS A 465 -3.63 -16.04 6.72
N PHE A 466 -3.53 -14.74 6.97
CA PHE A 466 -2.26 -14.05 7.13
C PHE A 466 -2.30 -13.03 8.27
N ASN A 467 -1.27 -13.04 9.12
CA ASN A 467 -1.14 -11.98 10.12
C ASN A 467 -0.66 -10.67 9.49
N ILE A 468 -0.72 -9.57 10.26
CA ILE A 468 -0.29 -8.26 9.78
C ILE A 468 1.16 -8.22 9.29
N THR A 469 2.06 -9.03 9.86
CA THR A 469 3.46 -9.08 9.43
C THR A 469 3.59 -9.74 8.07
N ALA A 470 2.94 -10.87 7.82
CA ALA A 470 2.90 -11.50 6.50
C ALA A 470 2.47 -10.48 5.43
N ARG A 471 1.36 -9.79 5.70
CA ARG A 471 0.78 -8.78 4.79
C ARG A 471 1.68 -7.54 4.62
N MET A 472 2.42 -7.15 5.65
CA MET A 472 3.39 -6.07 5.57
C MET A 472 4.66 -6.48 4.81
N MET A 473 5.07 -7.74 4.92
CA MET A 473 6.23 -8.25 4.18
C MET A 473 5.91 -8.52 2.72
N ALA A 474 4.66 -8.88 2.39
CA ALA A 474 4.19 -9.07 1.00
C ALA A 474 4.32 -7.80 0.14
N VAL A 475 4.53 -6.62 0.77
CA VAL A 475 4.80 -5.37 0.06
C VAL A 475 6.29 -5.07 -0.14
N GLN A 476 7.20 -5.96 0.21
CA GLN A 476 8.62 -5.75 -0.06
C GLN A 476 8.97 -6.07 -1.52
N ALA A 477 10.01 -5.41 -2.03
CA ALA A 477 10.48 -5.57 -3.41
C ALA A 477 11.99 -5.90 -3.43
N PRO A 478 12.39 -7.08 -2.92
CA PRO A 478 13.80 -7.39 -2.67
C PRO A 478 14.67 -7.39 -3.95
N TYR A 479 14.10 -7.65 -5.13
CA TYR A 479 14.84 -7.60 -6.39
C TYR A 479 15.35 -6.18 -6.74
N ASN A 480 14.70 -5.13 -6.22
CA ASN A 480 15.10 -3.74 -6.42
C ASN A 480 16.14 -3.29 -5.38
N TRP A 481 16.55 -4.15 -4.45
CA TRP A 481 17.54 -3.79 -3.44
C TRP A 481 18.94 -3.71 -4.06
N GLY A 482 19.47 -2.49 -4.12
CA GLY A 482 20.87 -2.20 -4.41
C GLY A 482 21.75 -2.28 -3.18
N HIS A 483 23.07 -2.14 -3.35
CA HIS A 483 24.04 -2.21 -2.27
C HIS A 483 23.77 -1.15 -1.19
N ASP A 484 23.79 0.13 -1.58
CA ASP A 484 23.66 1.24 -0.64
C ASP A 484 22.28 1.30 0.03
N ASP A 485 21.23 0.95 -0.71
CA ASP A 485 19.87 0.90 -0.19
C ASP A 485 19.71 -0.20 0.85
N SER A 486 20.30 -1.39 0.60
CA SER A 486 20.29 -2.51 1.53
C SER A 486 21.04 -2.16 2.81
N GLU A 487 22.25 -1.58 2.70
CA GLU A 487 23.05 -1.21 3.87
C GLU A 487 22.33 -0.18 4.76
N ARG A 488 21.74 0.84 4.16
CA ARG A 488 20.92 1.83 4.88
C ARG A 488 19.72 1.16 5.53
N PHE A 489 19.02 0.31 4.79
CA PHE A 489 17.86 -0.41 5.29
C PHE A 489 18.22 -1.27 6.52
N PHE A 490 19.28 -2.07 6.44
CA PHE A 490 19.71 -2.92 7.55
C PHE A 490 20.18 -2.11 8.76
N ALA A 491 20.91 -1.00 8.55
CA ALA A 491 21.32 -0.10 9.63
C ALA A 491 20.10 0.48 10.38
N ARG A 492 19.08 0.95 9.66
CA ARG A 492 17.84 1.50 10.27
C ARG A 492 17.12 0.46 11.14
N HIS A 493 17.07 -0.80 10.71
CA HIS A 493 16.43 -1.88 11.46
C HIS A 493 17.28 -2.36 12.64
N HIS A 494 18.61 -2.40 12.49
CA HIS A 494 19.52 -2.68 13.59
C HIS A 494 19.45 -1.62 14.68
N PHE A 495 19.41 -0.33 14.33
CA PHE A 495 19.22 0.76 15.30
C PHE A 495 17.90 0.64 16.06
N ARG A 496 16.81 0.24 15.38
CA ARG A 496 15.51 -0.02 16.04
C ARG A 496 15.60 -1.18 17.03
N ALA A 497 16.20 -2.30 16.63
CA ALA A 497 16.36 -3.46 17.51
C ALA A 497 17.28 -3.16 18.71
N LEU A 498 18.37 -2.41 18.47
CA LEU A 498 19.34 -2.05 19.50
C LEU A 498 18.78 -1.06 20.51
N LEU A 499 18.01 -0.06 20.06
CA LEU A 499 17.31 0.84 20.98
C LEU A 499 16.27 0.07 21.83
N GLN A 500 15.56 -0.90 21.25
CA GLN A 500 14.68 -1.76 22.04
C GLN A 500 15.46 -2.57 23.08
N ARG A 501 16.66 -3.05 22.75
CA ARG A 501 17.52 -3.73 23.73
C ARG A 501 17.87 -2.81 24.91
N ILE A 502 18.27 -1.57 24.63
CA ILE A 502 18.51 -0.56 25.67
C ILE A 502 17.26 -0.35 26.54
N PHE A 503 16.06 -0.29 25.94
CA PHE A 503 14.82 -0.15 26.71
C PHE A 503 14.58 -1.33 27.65
N VAL A 504 14.90 -2.55 27.25
CA VAL A 504 14.77 -3.73 28.11
C VAL A 504 15.83 -3.70 29.23
N ASP A 505 17.09 -3.46 28.89
CA ASP A 505 18.19 -3.47 29.88
C ASP A 505 18.03 -2.39 30.95
N ARG A 506 17.39 -1.26 30.61
CA ARG A 506 17.17 -0.13 31.52
C ARG A 506 15.75 -0.07 32.09
N GLY A 507 14.96 -1.14 31.96
CA GLY A 507 13.63 -1.26 32.58
C GLY A 507 12.55 -0.32 32.02
N VAL A 508 12.77 0.24 30.84
CA VAL A 508 11.77 1.06 30.12
C VAL A 508 10.69 0.16 29.49
N ALA A 509 11.09 -0.99 28.96
CA ALA A 509 10.22 -2.00 28.39
C ALA A 509 10.42 -3.36 29.08
N ALA A 510 9.37 -4.16 29.17
CA ALA A 510 9.47 -5.53 29.69
C ALA A 510 10.24 -6.43 28.70
N LYS A 511 10.96 -7.42 29.22
CA LYS A 511 11.57 -8.47 28.39
C LYS A 511 10.44 -9.29 27.73
N PRO A 512 10.46 -9.51 26.40
CA PRO A 512 9.43 -10.29 25.75
C PRO A 512 9.38 -11.73 26.29
N GLY A 513 8.23 -12.14 26.82
CA GLY A 513 7.94 -13.55 27.11
C GLY A 513 7.52 -14.30 25.85
N ILE A 514 7.72 -15.63 25.84
CA ILE A 514 7.10 -16.52 24.86
C ILE A 514 5.73 -16.89 25.43
N PRO A 515 4.60 -16.48 24.82
CA PRO A 515 3.29 -16.87 25.32
C PRO A 515 3.10 -18.40 25.17
N ASP A 516 2.66 -19.08 26.23
CA ASP A 516 2.24 -20.48 26.19
C ASP A 516 0.97 -20.67 25.33
N ASP A 517 0.12 -19.62 25.28
CA ASP A 517 -1.01 -19.50 24.37
C ASP A 517 -1.09 -18.08 23.78
N LEU A 518 -1.05 -17.99 22.44
CA LEU A 518 -1.10 -16.73 21.68
C LEU A 518 -2.51 -16.12 21.64
N TYR A 519 -3.53 -16.79 22.16
CA TYR A 519 -4.92 -16.32 22.19
C TYR A 519 -5.53 -16.27 23.60
N ALA A 520 -4.74 -16.54 24.64
CA ALA A 520 -5.19 -16.29 26.01
C ALA A 520 -5.53 -14.81 26.17
N GLU A 521 -6.67 -14.53 26.83
CA GLU A 521 -7.04 -13.17 27.17
C GLU A 521 -5.99 -12.60 28.13
N ASP A 522 -5.47 -11.42 27.82
CA ASP A 522 -4.48 -10.72 28.64
C ASP A 522 -5.12 -10.41 30.00
N GLU A 523 -4.82 -11.20 31.03
CA GLU A 523 -5.25 -10.99 32.42
C GLU A 523 -4.52 -9.78 33.03
N GLY A 524 -4.69 -8.60 32.44
CA GLY A 524 -4.32 -7.30 33.04
C GLY A 524 -2.86 -7.12 33.46
N GLY A 525 -1.91 -7.88 32.88
CA GLY A 525 -0.48 -7.73 33.16
C GLY A 525 0.10 -6.43 32.59
N GLU A 526 1.25 -5.98 33.11
CA GLU A 526 2.02 -4.90 32.47
C GLU A 526 2.27 -5.28 31.01
N SER A 527 1.68 -4.52 30.09
CA SER A 527 1.73 -4.80 28.65
C SER A 527 3.18 -5.00 28.21
N THR A 528 3.50 -6.18 27.68
CA THR A 528 4.78 -6.50 27.02
C THR A 528 4.97 -5.71 25.72
N ALA A 529 4.10 -4.75 25.42
CA ALA A 529 4.12 -3.94 24.22
C ALA A 529 5.41 -3.13 24.13
N ALA A 530 6.15 -3.37 23.05
CA ALA A 530 7.32 -2.60 22.69
C ALA A 530 7.00 -1.10 22.51
N VAL A 531 7.97 -0.24 22.81
CA VAL A 531 7.79 1.21 22.77
C VAL A 531 7.72 1.70 21.32
N ILE A 532 6.60 2.30 20.92
CA ILE A 532 6.39 2.77 19.54
C ILE A 532 6.95 4.17 19.37
N ILE A 533 8.10 4.27 18.70
CA ILE A 533 8.76 5.56 18.43
C ILE A 533 8.07 6.31 17.28
N GLY A 534 7.68 5.62 16.20
CA GLY A 534 7.21 6.24 14.95
C GLY A 534 8.36 6.75 14.06
N SER A 535 8.05 7.59 13.07
CA SER A 535 9.04 8.08 12.08
C SER A 535 10.04 9.09 12.68
N LEU A 536 11.30 8.96 12.29
CA LEU A 536 12.39 9.88 12.66
C LEU A 536 12.98 10.53 11.40
N PRO A 537 13.57 11.74 11.49
CA PRO A 537 14.16 12.41 10.34
C PRO A 537 15.40 11.66 9.83
N LYS A 538 15.73 11.78 8.53
CA LYS A 538 16.86 11.05 7.90
C LYS A 538 18.18 11.21 8.64
N ARG A 539 18.48 12.42 9.14
CA ARG A 539 19.67 12.73 9.95
C ARG A 539 19.81 11.89 11.23
N ALA A 540 18.69 11.36 11.75
CA ALA A 540 18.72 10.49 12.92
C ALA A 540 19.40 9.14 12.61
N PHE A 541 19.56 8.77 11.35
CA PHE A 541 20.14 7.49 10.95
C PHE A 541 21.62 7.60 10.51
N GLU A 542 22.26 8.75 10.73
CA GLU A 542 23.69 8.94 10.43
C GLU A 542 24.60 8.20 11.41
N SER A 543 24.16 8.02 12.66
CA SER A 543 24.85 7.23 13.69
C SER A 543 23.84 6.71 14.70
N PHE A 544 24.21 5.66 15.45
CA PHE A 544 23.33 5.15 16.49
C PHE A 544 23.09 6.18 17.60
N THR A 545 24.10 6.97 17.98
CA THR A 545 23.93 8.06 18.94
C THR A 545 22.89 9.08 18.46
N ALA A 546 22.97 9.55 17.22
CA ALA A 546 21.97 10.46 16.66
C ALA A 546 20.56 9.86 16.68
N TYR A 547 20.46 8.55 16.41
CA TYR A 547 19.21 7.81 16.44
C TYR A 547 18.59 7.80 17.85
N VAL A 548 19.37 7.42 18.86
CA VAL A 548 18.93 7.38 20.27
C VAL A 548 18.48 8.78 20.71
N ARG A 549 19.27 9.82 20.45
CA ARG A 549 18.91 11.21 20.86
C ARG A 549 17.61 11.67 20.20
N ALA A 550 17.43 11.42 18.90
CA ALA A 550 16.21 11.77 18.19
C ALA A 550 14.99 10.98 18.71
N ALA A 551 15.15 9.69 19.00
CA ALA A 551 14.11 8.86 19.59
C ALA A 551 13.73 9.36 20.99
N THR A 552 14.69 9.69 21.84
CA THR A 552 14.46 10.25 23.19
C THR A 552 13.66 11.54 23.13
N THR A 553 14.06 12.51 22.29
CA THR A 553 13.31 13.77 22.15
C THR A 553 11.85 13.55 21.73
N ARG A 554 11.60 12.53 20.90
CA ARG A 554 10.26 12.17 20.46
C ARG A 554 9.46 11.49 21.56
N LEU A 555 10.05 10.52 22.26
CA LEU A 555 9.38 9.75 23.31
C LEU A 555 9.10 10.56 24.58
N LEU A 556 9.87 11.62 24.85
CA LEU A 556 9.56 12.57 25.93
C LEU A 556 8.22 13.32 25.72
N ARG A 557 7.70 13.32 24.49
CA ARG A 557 6.38 13.89 24.17
C ARG A 557 5.24 12.88 24.40
N ASP A 558 5.55 11.60 24.65
CA ASP A 558 4.56 10.56 24.96
C ASP A 558 4.33 10.50 26.48
N PRO A 559 3.13 10.88 26.97
CA PRO A 559 2.83 10.88 28.40
C PRO A 559 3.03 9.52 29.07
N LYS A 560 2.89 8.41 28.33
CA LYS A 560 3.00 7.05 28.91
C LYS A 560 4.41 6.67 29.31
N HIS A 561 5.40 7.11 28.54
CA HIS A 561 6.80 6.69 28.70
C HIS A 561 7.72 7.83 29.14
N ALA A 562 7.26 9.09 29.13
CA ALA A 562 8.09 10.27 29.37
C ALA A 562 8.91 10.20 30.66
N SER A 563 8.33 9.75 31.79
CA SER A 563 9.05 9.67 33.07
C SER A 563 10.20 8.64 33.02
N LYS A 564 9.91 7.41 32.57
CA LYS A 564 10.91 6.33 32.42
C LYS A 564 11.99 6.73 31.41
N ILE A 565 11.62 7.35 30.29
CA ILE A 565 12.58 7.82 29.27
C ILE A 565 13.48 8.93 29.81
N GLN A 566 12.92 9.89 30.56
CA GLN A 566 13.68 10.98 31.16
C GLN A 566 14.70 10.47 32.20
N GLU A 567 14.30 9.51 33.03
CA GLU A 567 15.16 8.97 34.08
C GLU A 567 16.23 8.02 33.52
N GLN A 568 15.82 7.12 32.61
CA GLN A 568 16.65 5.98 32.21
C GLN A 568 17.40 6.19 30.89
N ILE A 569 16.88 6.98 29.95
CA ILE A 569 17.46 7.10 28.59
C ILE A 569 18.08 8.47 28.35
N ALA A 570 17.42 9.55 28.78
CA ALA A 570 17.94 10.90 28.57
C ALA A 570 19.25 11.16 29.33
N THR A 571 19.48 10.44 30.41
CA THR A 571 20.69 10.49 31.25
C THR A 571 21.88 9.71 30.68
N MET A 572 21.69 8.89 29.64
CA MET A 572 22.77 8.11 29.04
C MET A 572 23.83 9.02 28.42
N THR A 573 25.11 8.69 28.60
CA THR A 573 26.21 9.39 27.92
C THR A 573 26.40 8.84 26.50
N ASP A 574 27.09 9.61 25.64
CA ASP A 574 27.36 9.16 24.27
C ASP A 574 28.29 7.93 24.27
N GLU A 575 29.20 7.83 25.23
CA GLU A 575 30.10 6.69 25.40
C GLU A 575 29.35 5.41 25.80
N GLU A 576 28.30 5.53 26.63
CA GLU A 576 27.43 4.40 26.96
C GLU A 576 26.67 3.92 25.72
N ILE A 577 26.11 4.84 24.93
CA ILE A 577 25.38 4.51 23.70
C ILE A 577 26.31 3.82 22.68
N GLN A 578 27.53 4.35 22.50
CA GLN A 578 28.53 3.77 21.61
C GLN A 578 28.99 2.38 22.07
N ARG A 579 29.05 2.14 23.39
CA ARG A 579 29.36 0.81 23.93
C ARG A 579 28.32 -0.23 23.51
N TYR A 580 27.03 0.11 23.59
CA TYR A 580 25.96 -0.75 23.06
C TYR A 580 26.13 -1.00 21.56
N GLU A 581 26.41 0.05 20.78
CA GLU A 581 26.64 -0.09 19.34
C GLU A 581 27.78 -1.07 19.04
N MET A 582 28.93 -0.91 19.70
CA MET A 582 30.09 -1.79 19.52
C MET A 582 29.81 -3.24 19.93
N GLU A 583 29.15 -3.44 21.08
CA GLU A 583 28.85 -4.77 21.61
C GLU A 583 27.90 -5.55 20.68
N TYR A 584 26.89 -4.87 20.11
CA TYR A 584 25.87 -5.49 19.28
C TYR A 584 26.12 -5.34 17.78
N LEU A 585 27.19 -4.68 17.34
CA LEU A 585 27.51 -4.51 15.92
C LEU A 585 27.56 -5.85 15.15
N PRO A 586 28.15 -6.94 15.66
CA PRO A 586 28.16 -8.24 14.95
C PRO A 586 26.75 -8.76 14.64
N THR A 587 25.75 -8.45 15.48
CA THR A 587 24.37 -8.91 15.28
C THR A 587 23.66 -8.21 14.11
N LYS A 588 24.22 -7.12 13.57
CA LYS A 588 23.70 -6.47 12.35
C LYS A 588 23.64 -7.44 11.19
N LYS A 589 24.68 -8.28 11.01
CA LYS A 589 24.71 -9.28 9.93
C LYS A 589 23.60 -10.31 10.11
N HIS A 590 23.43 -10.85 11.32
CA HIS A 590 22.35 -11.79 11.64
C HIS A 590 20.97 -11.20 11.32
N LEU A 591 20.73 -9.95 11.70
CA LEU A 591 19.48 -9.23 11.44
C LEU A 591 19.27 -9.08 9.93
N SER A 592 20.31 -8.71 9.21
CA SER A 592 20.27 -8.51 7.75
C SER A 592 19.93 -9.81 7.02
N VAL A 593 20.51 -10.94 7.44
CA VAL A 593 20.20 -12.26 6.89
C VAL A 593 18.73 -12.63 7.11
N VAL A 594 18.23 -12.46 8.33
CA VAL A 594 16.82 -12.77 8.65
C VAL A 594 15.88 -11.89 7.84
N TRP A 595 16.14 -10.58 7.77
CA TRP A 595 15.32 -9.66 6.99
C TRP A 595 15.32 -10.00 5.49
N SER A 596 16.48 -10.35 4.94
CA SER A 596 16.59 -10.81 3.55
C SER A 596 15.76 -12.06 3.28
N LEU A 597 15.83 -13.05 4.17
CA LEU A 597 15.00 -14.26 4.09
C LEU A 597 13.51 -13.95 4.23
N MET A 598 13.12 -13.04 5.14
CA MET A 598 11.73 -12.62 5.30
C MET A 598 11.20 -11.94 4.03
N ALA A 599 11.94 -10.99 3.47
CA ALA A 599 11.55 -10.28 2.25
C ALA A 599 11.50 -11.20 1.03
N PHE A 600 12.48 -12.09 0.89
CA PHE A 600 12.53 -13.11 -0.16
C PHE A 600 11.31 -14.05 -0.08
N SER A 601 11.00 -14.56 1.12
CA SER A 601 9.91 -15.51 1.35
C SER A 601 8.53 -14.87 1.16
N ALA A 602 8.39 -13.58 1.48
CA ALA A 602 7.11 -12.88 1.42
C ALA A 602 6.55 -12.72 0.00
N GLN A 603 7.33 -13.00 -1.04
CA GLN A 603 6.83 -13.11 -2.40
C GLN A 603 5.77 -14.22 -2.56
N VAL A 604 5.89 -15.30 -1.78
CA VAL A 604 4.87 -16.36 -1.71
C VAL A 604 3.59 -15.84 -1.04
N VAL A 605 3.70 -14.96 -0.03
CA VAL A 605 2.52 -14.32 0.57
C VAL A 605 1.78 -13.47 -0.47
N GLU A 606 2.50 -12.67 -1.26
CA GLU A 606 1.90 -11.91 -2.36
C GLU A 606 1.25 -12.83 -3.40
N ALA A 607 1.90 -13.94 -3.76
CA ALA A 607 1.34 -14.94 -4.67
C ALA A 607 0.01 -15.50 -4.15
N VAL A 608 -0.06 -15.93 -2.88
CA VAL A 608 -1.29 -16.43 -2.25
C VAL A 608 -2.43 -15.39 -2.34
N ILE A 609 -2.15 -14.12 -2.03
CA ILE A 609 -3.17 -13.06 -2.05
C ILE A 609 -3.65 -12.77 -3.48
N VAL A 610 -2.75 -12.70 -4.45
CA VAL A 610 -3.10 -12.42 -5.85
C VAL A 610 -3.89 -13.59 -6.46
N VAL A 611 -3.46 -14.82 -6.19
CA VAL A 611 -4.08 -16.04 -6.70
C VAL A 611 -5.46 -16.25 -6.07
N ASP A 612 -5.66 -15.91 -4.80
CA ASP A 612 -6.99 -15.91 -4.16
C ASP A 612 -7.99 -14.99 -4.90
N ARG A 613 -7.56 -13.80 -5.31
CA ARG A 613 -8.42 -12.86 -6.05
C ARG A 613 -8.78 -13.37 -7.43
N TRP A 614 -7.82 -13.99 -8.13
CA TRP A 614 -8.06 -14.66 -9.39
C TRP A 614 -8.98 -15.87 -9.23
N GLN A 615 -8.74 -16.68 -8.20
CA GLN A 615 -9.55 -17.85 -7.87
C GLN A 615 -11.00 -17.46 -7.56
N PHE A 616 -11.21 -16.36 -6.82
CA PHE A 616 -12.54 -15.81 -6.57
C PHE A 616 -13.28 -15.50 -7.87
N LEU A 617 -12.63 -14.86 -8.85
CA LEU A 617 -13.24 -14.60 -10.15
C LEU A 617 -13.58 -15.90 -10.90
N ARG A 618 -12.68 -16.88 -10.85
CA ARG A 618 -12.84 -18.19 -11.51
C ARG A 618 -14.00 -19.00 -10.96
N GLU A 619 -14.35 -18.83 -9.68
CA GLU A 619 -15.45 -19.53 -9.01
C GLU A 619 -16.85 -19.03 -9.41
N HIS A 620 -16.95 -17.90 -10.11
CA HIS A 620 -18.23 -17.30 -10.45
C HIS A 620 -18.61 -17.56 -11.92
N ASP A 621 -19.75 -18.22 -12.11
CA ASP A 621 -20.30 -18.54 -13.45
C ASP A 621 -20.55 -17.31 -14.34
N SER A 622 -20.70 -16.11 -13.78
CA SER A 622 -20.86 -14.89 -14.57
C SER A 622 -19.56 -14.44 -15.25
N VAL A 623 -18.40 -14.94 -14.80
CA VAL A 623 -17.09 -14.61 -15.36
C VAL A 623 -16.80 -15.54 -16.55
N LYS A 624 -16.48 -14.94 -17.69
CA LYS A 624 -16.12 -15.65 -18.92
C LYS A 624 -14.63 -16.00 -18.94
N GLU A 625 -13.80 -15.03 -18.57
CA GLU A 625 -12.34 -15.14 -18.58
C GLU A 625 -11.76 -14.32 -17.43
N CYS A 626 -10.71 -14.84 -16.79
CA CYS A 626 -9.94 -14.11 -15.80
C CYS A 626 -8.47 -14.56 -15.82
N TRP A 627 -7.56 -13.62 -15.58
CA TRP A 627 -6.12 -13.88 -15.54
C TRP A 627 -5.40 -12.80 -14.73
N VAL A 628 -4.11 -13.02 -14.49
CA VAL A 628 -3.19 -12.06 -13.86
C VAL A 628 -1.99 -11.86 -14.79
N GLU A 629 -1.50 -10.62 -14.90
CA GLU A 629 -0.28 -10.34 -15.65
C GLU A 629 0.49 -9.11 -15.13
N PRO A 630 1.80 -9.02 -15.38
CA PRO A 630 2.58 -7.79 -15.26
C PRO A 630 2.17 -6.75 -16.31
N VAL A 631 1.96 -5.49 -15.92
CA VAL A 631 1.56 -4.39 -16.84
C VAL A 631 2.55 -3.23 -16.94
N PHE A 632 3.65 -3.28 -16.20
CA PHE A 632 4.75 -2.33 -16.32
C PHE A 632 6.03 -2.86 -15.67
N GLU A 633 7.15 -2.18 -15.92
CA GLU A 633 8.47 -2.60 -15.44
C GLU A 633 8.56 -2.66 -13.90
N TYR A 634 9.03 -3.80 -13.39
CA TYR A 634 9.11 -4.08 -11.95
C TYR A 634 10.17 -3.21 -11.25
N SER A 635 11.30 -2.93 -11.93
CA SER A 635 12.39 -2.13 -11.37
C SER A 635 11.95 -0.69 -11.06
N GLU A 636 11.03 -0.14 -11.87
CA GLU A 636 10.47 1.20 -11.68
C GLU A 636 9.27 1.18 -10.71
N SER A 637 8.39 0.19 -10.84
CA SER A 637 7.30 -0.02 -9.92
C SER A 637 7.01 -1.50 -9.66
N PRO A 638 7.28 -1.99 -8.44
CA PRO A 638 7.17 -3.42 -8.14
C PRO A 638 5.73 -3.93 -8.02
N ARG A 639 4.73 -3.02 -7.99
CA ARG A 639 3.30 -3.35 -7.92
C ARG A 639 2.72 -3.49 -9.32
N ASN A 640 3.33 -4.34 -10.12
CA ASN A 640 3.02 -4.45 -11.54
C ASN A 640 2.01 -5.53 -11.91
N LEU A 641 1.52 -6.32 -10.94
CA LEU A 641 0.49 -7.33 -11.20
C LEU A 641 -0.91 -6.72 -11.21
N VAL A 642 -1.63 -6.94 -12.32
CA VAL A 642 -3.06 -6.63 -12.45
C VAL A 642 -3.87 -7.92 -12.40
N VAL A 643 -5.02 -7.90 -11.71
CA VAL A 643 -6.03 -8.96 -11.74
C VAL A 643 -7.14 -8.55 -12.72
N ILE A 644 -7.37 -9.35 -13.76
CA ILE A 644 -8.36 -9.09 -14.81
C ILE A 644 -9.50 -10.10 -14.72
N GLY A 645 -10.73 -9.61 -14.92
CA GLY A 645 -11.90 -10.44 -15.17
C GLY A 645 -12.79 -9.83 -16.25
N ILE A 646 -13.34 -10.66 -17.13
CA ILE A 646 -14.31 -10.29 -18.17
C ILE A 646 -15.58 -11.09 -17.94
N LYS A 647 -16.73 -10.41 -17.86
CA LYS A 647 -18.06 -11.02 -17.70
C LYS A 647 -18.54 -11.64 -19.01
N LYS A 648 -19.42 -12.65 -18.90
CA LYS A 648 -20.08 -13.34 -20.03
C LYS A 648 -20.90 -12.44 -20.93
#